data_AF-A0A9P9XUD7-F1
#
_entry.id   AF-A0A9P9XUD7-F1
#
_cell.length_a   1.000
_cell.length_b   1.000
_cell.length_c   1.000
_cell.angle_alpha   90.00
_cell.angle_beta   90.00
_cell.angle_gamma   90.00
#
_symmetry.space_group_name_H-M   'P 1'
#
loop_
_entity.id
_entity.type
_entity.pdbx_description
1 polymer ?
#
loop_
_entity_poly.entity_id
_entity_poly.type
_entity_poly.pdbx_seq_one_letter_code
_entity_poly.pdbx_strand_id
1 'polypeptide(L)'
;MEAHQDRNHTTDEISNIAHFVYILADESKGFNFEFSHFLSMYAARLYWEPDTISYTPTSTQTAQPSPEPGTVEVPSFAHNGVEIQGLEHKSDFVRVKAVQEHGGVYIDWDVHALRDIKSLRQSGFNAVAGRQAHGQINSGTFMSKQGARMIDLWAEGMHEAYNGGWTTHSNEVIARVDELLVQEPGEMLIMERDAFAPGSWESKDTDNLFQSHDEPAGFTENELAAMRSLGLAESETPGDIPEWAWNWSHPYLLHAFSPYRWHQKVDGYDHISPARNRGAHRRDPIAKKTVKPPTDPELAALRESKILPVVKDLQNADPKQRSTAASAISSIIQDSRCRKLLLREQIVHIVLTQTLTDAALESRAAGWGILQVLAQEEEADFCLHLYRQDVLSAMEFASKMVSNKLSSKDPVPAAEKSLLVSITGSIISLSSALAEARDEILEAVANNAAITSLIFSIVIHGNSDEGLAALRMDAMACVMVLSEDNGKLAGHIVAQHQPLYETLQVARKDPSGEGVLACGIIHNIFVSLQGQTLDHNILDDAEIIPTLSKTISAITPASSSTTNGHGEGWSKPFEYQSLALEIIASIGTSLNSATDEPAPDSKHSGLADDEEGDDEDMGDIVDDADPDASTANPPEASEEMDDDEMHADMDMVTGADDEDAQAGSIDDVPVLKALLAHALPELARVASLAPSDQDTLRLQALALAALNNIAWSVSLIDFADEHNAGIQSAWRPTGRAVWQSVISPILASDTADVELATQVTSLAWAVVRTLGADTPLQADDEHRKFITLYQATRTSPNMGGQSAAPEADPFQALGVKCVGVLGQLAMHPAPVSLNREIGTFLMTILSSLPDAPAADAVEALNQLFDMYGDESYECDREVFWKDNYLKHLEDIVPKVKAMVKGVDKRSQGELRARADEAVTNLTRFLAYKRKHKPQ
;
A
#
# COMPACT_ATOMS: atom_id res chain seq x y z
N MET A 1 -33.23 -39.56 48.18
CA MET A 1 -32.79 -40.19 46.91
C MET A 1 -33.45 -39.36 45.83
N GLU A 2 -32.80 -38.52 45.04
CA GLU A 2 -31.39 -38.41 44.65
C GLU A 2 -31.08 -36.96 44.23
N ALA A 3 -29.78 -36.62 44.31
CA ALA A 3 -29.06 -35.58 43.59
C ALA A 3 -29.51 -34.12 43.77
N HIS A 4 -28.98 -33.46 44.81
CA HIS A 4 -28.62 -32.05 44.69
C HIS A 4 -27.10 -31.92 44.76
N GLN A 5 -26.55 -31.45 43.65
CA GLN A 5 -25.14 -31.14 43.41
C GLN A 5 -24.57 -30.27 44.53
N ASP A 6 -23.35 -30.61 44.93
CA ASP A 6 -22.49 -29.81 45.81
C ASP A 6 -22.42 -28.36 45.33
N ARG A 7 -22.88 -27.45 46.18
CA ARG A 7 -22.59 -26.02 46.06
C ARG A 7 -21.09 -25.85 46.32
N ASN A 8 -20.34 -25.62 45.25
CA ASN A 8 -18.93 -25.29 45.27
C ASN A 8 -18.63 -24.15 46.26
N HIS A 9 -17.51 -24.27 46.96
CA HIS A 9 -16.90 -23.27 47.82
C HIS A 9 -17.00 -21.85 47.24
N THR A 10 -17.78 -20.98 47.87
CA THR A 10 -17.69 -19.52 47.67
C THR A 10 -16.36 -19.06 48.25
N THR A 11 -15.39 -18.79 47.39
CA THR A 11 -14.15 -18.09 47.76
C THR A 11 -14.54 -16.71 48.29
N ASP A 12 -14.02 -16.33 49.46
CA ASP A 12 -14.35 -15.06 50.13
C ASP A 12 -13.71 -13.83 49.45
N GLU A 13 -13.24 -13.99 48.21
CA GLU A 13 -12.36 -13.09 47.47
C GLU A 13 -12.99 -12.71 46.12
N ILE A 14 -12.63 -11.55 45.58
CA ILE A 14 -12.98 -11.17 44.21
C ILE A 14 -12.19 -12.03 43.22
N SER A 15 -12.86 -12.62 42.24
CA SER A 15 -12.27 -13.51 41.22
C SER A 15 -11.04 -12.90 40.54
N ASN A 16 -10.01 -13.70 40.27
CA ASN A 16 -8.78 -13.25 39.62
C ASN A 16 -8.92 -13.20 38.09
N ILE A 17 -9.95 -12.50 37.60
CA ILE A 17 -10.28 -12.39 36.17
C ILE A 17 -10.13 -10.93 35.75
N ALA A 18 -9.41 -10.70 34.65
CA ALA A 18 -9.30 -9.40 34.01
C ALA A 18 -10.28 -9.31 32.83
N HIS A 19 -11.11 -8.28 32.81
CA HIS A 19 -12.06 -8.03 31.73
C HIS A 19 -11.66 -6.81 30.92
N PHE A 20 -11.58 -7.00 29.59
CA PHE A 20 -11.42 -5.95 28.58
C PHE A 20 -12.62 -5.98 27.63
N VAL A 21 -13.21 -4.82 27.36
CA VAL A 21 -14.38 -4.69 26.47
C VAL A 21 -14.01 -3.85 25.25
N TYR A 22 -14.35 -4.33 24.06
CA TYR A 22 -14.20 -3.56 22.82
C TYR A 22 -15.40 -3.76 21.89
N ILE A 23 -16.02 -2.67 21.46
CA ILE A 23 -17.18 -2.72 20.56
C ILE A 23 -16.74 -2.41 19.13
N LEU A 24 -16.98 -3.34 18.20
CA LEU A 24 -16.72 -3.15 16.78
C LEU A 24 -17.86 -2.36 16.13
N ALA A 25 -17.51 -1.22 15.53
CA ALA A 25 -18.45 -0.43 14.73
C ALA A 25 -18.87 -1.17 13.44
N ASP A 26 -17.95 -1.94 12.85
CA ASP A 26 -18.11 -2.67 11.59
C ASP A 26 -17.36 -4.02 11.67
N GLU A 27 -18.10 -5.14 11.61
CA GLU A 27 -17.52 -6.49 11.66
C GLU A 27 -16.58 -6.77 10.47
N SER A 28 -16.75 -6.08 9.34
CA SER A 28 -15.95 -6.30 8.14
C SER A 28 -14.53 -5.74 8.25
N LYS A 29 -14.30 -4.78 9.15
CA LYS A 29 -12.99 -4.13 9.34
C LYS A 29 -12.09 -4.82 10.37
N GLY A 30 -12.62 -5.77 11.14
CA GLY A 30 -11.88 -6.46 12.20
C GLY A 30 -11.50 -5.55 13.38
N PHE A 31 -10.98 -6.13 14.46
CA PHE A 31 -10.41 -5.37 15.59
C PHE A 31 -8.96 -5.00 15.27
N ASN A 32 -8.67 -3.70 15.16
CA ASN A 32 -7.30 -3.23 14.99
C ASN A 32 -6.55 -3.29 16.34
N PHE A 33 -5.79 -4.36 16.56
CA PHE A 33 -5.07 -4.58 17.81
C PHE A 33 -3.74 -3.80 17.84
N GLU A 34 -3.78 -2.57 18.36
CA GLU A 34 -2.62 -1.69 18.49
C GLU A 34 -1.65 -2.08 19.63
N PHE A 35 -0.43 -1.55 19.59
CA PHE A 35 0.59 -1.83 20.60
C PHE A 35 0.21 -1.30 22.01
N SER A 36 -0.53 -0.20 22.10
CA SER A 36 -1.10 0.31 23.35
C SER A 36 -1.99 -0.73 24.03
N HIS A 37 -2.87 -1.40 23.27
CA HIS A 37 -3.73 -2.49 23.75
C HIS A 37 -2.89 -3.67 24.27
N PHE A 38 -1.88 -4.08 23.50
CA PHE A 38 -0.93 -5.10 23.93
C PHE A 38 -0.25 -4.71 25.25
N LEU A 39 0.21 -3.47 25.38
CA LEU A 39 0.92 -2.98 26.55
C LEU A 39 0.06 -3.03 27.81
N SER A 40 -1.23 -2.66 27.73
CA SER A 40 -2.17 -2.78 28.85
C SER A 40 -2.38 -4.24 29.28
N MET A 41 -2.70 -5.14 28.33
CA MET A 41 -2.88 -6.56 28.61
C MET A 41 -1.58 -7.20 29.15
N TYR A 42 -0.44 -6.84 28.59
CA TYR A 42 0.87 -7.34 29.01
C TYR A 42 1.22 -6.85 30.41
N ALA A 43 0.93 -5.60 30.75
CA ALA A 43 1.13 -5.05 32.09
C ALA A 43 0.30 -5.82 33.13
N ALA A 44 -0.98 -6.08 32.85
CA ALA A 44 -1.83 -6.91 33.70
C ALA A 44 -1.25 -8.33 33.87
N ARG A 45 -0.81 -8.96 32.77
CA ARG A 45 -0.19 -10.29 32.81
C ARG A 45 1.12 -10.32 33.61
N LEU A 46 1.94 -9.29 33.50
CA LEU A 46 3.27 -9.22 34.10
C LEU A 46 3.24 -8.91 35.60
N TYR A 47 2.41 -7.97 36.03
CA TYR A 47 2.43 -7.47 37.41
C TYR A 47 1.32 -8.04 38.29
N TRP A 48 0.18 -8.42 37.71
CA TRP A 48 -0.98 -8.93 38.44
C TRP A 48 -1.18 -10.45 38.25
N GLU A 49 -0.81 -11.02 37.10
CA GLU A 49 -0.96 -12.47 36.83
C GLU A 49 -2.42 -12.96 37.02
N PRO A 50 -3.41 -12.43 36.26
CA PRO A 50 -4.78 -12.94 36.33
C PRO A 50 -4.86 -14.41 35.88
N ASP A 51 -5.78 -15.16 36.47
CA ASP A 51 -6.07 -16.56 36.13
C ASP A 51 -6.68 -16.65 34.73
N THR A 52 -7.43 -15.63 34.34
CA THR A 52 -8.08 -15.51 33.04
C THR A 52 -8.12 -14.05 32.61
N ILE A 53 -7.76 -13.79 31.36
CA ILE A 53 -8.00 -12.50 30.70
C ILE A 53 -9.14 -12.72 29.72
N SER A 54 -10.30 -12.12 30.00
CA SER A 54 -11.46 -12.11 29.12
C SER A 54 -11.41 -10.84 28.26
N TYR A 55 -11.59 -11.02 26.96
CA TYR A 55 -11.71 -9.95 25.98
C TYR A 55 -13.01 -10.18 25.21
N THR A 56 -13.85 -9.15 25.16
CA THR A 56 -15.18 -9.24 24.55
C THR A 56 -15.23 -8.35 23.30
N PRO A 57 -15.00 -8.89 22.08
CA PRO A 57 -15.36 -8.20 20.85
C PRO A 57 -16.85 -8.36 20.63
N THR A 58 -17.59 -7.26 20.72
CA THR A 58 -19.03 -7.28 20.47
C THR A 58 -19.37 -6.39 19.29
N SER A 59 -20.19 -6.89 18.40
CA SER A 59 -20.71 -6.15 17.25
C SER A 59 -22.01 -5.45 17.60
N THR A 60 -22.25 -4.32 16.94
CA THR A 60 -23.52 -3.60 17.02
C THR A 60 -24.66 -4.29 16.25
N GLN A 61 -24.37 -5.27 15.39
CA GLN A 61 -25.33 -5.86 14.45
C GLN A 61 -25.88 -7.24 14.88
N THR A 62 -25.24 -7.94 15.82
CA THR A 62 -25.60 -9.32 16.18
C THR A 62 -26.21 -9.41 17.59
N ALA A 63 -27.54 -9.48 17.64
CA ALA A 63 -28.30 -9.83 18.86
C ALA A 63 -28.33 -11.35 19.16
N GLN A 64 -27.34 -12.11 18.66
CA GLN A 64 -27.26 -13.55 18.91
C GLN A 64 -26.02 -13.89 19.74
N PRO A 65 -26.17 -14.62 20.86
CA PRO A 65 -25.03 -15.04 21.68
C PRO A 65 -24.12 -15.99 20.89
N SER A 66 -22.85 -15.62 20.77
CA SER A 66 -21.81 -16.48 20.20
C SER A 66 -21.40 -17.52 21.26
N PRO A 67 -21.15 -18.79 20.89
CA PRO A 67 -20.89 -19.86 21.85
C PRO A 67 -19.48 -19.83 22.50
N GLU A 68 -18.70 -18.77 22.29
CA GLU A 68 -17.43 -18.58 23.01
C GLU A 68 -17.66 -17.96 24.40
N PRO A 69 -16.97 -18.45 25.45
CA PRO A 69 -17.12 -17.91 26.80
C PRO A 69 -16.70 -16.43 26.83
N GLY A 70 -17.67 -15.53 27.06
CA GLY A 70 -17.42 -14.11 27.31
C GLY A 70 -18.14 -13.11 26.39
N THR A 71 -18.97 -13.53 25.42
CA THR A 71 -19.71 -12.56 24.60
C THR A 71 -20.95 -12.03 25.31
N VAL A 72 -20.96 -10.71 25.58
CA VAL A 72 -22.06 -10.00 26.25
C VAL A 72 -22.87 -9.20 25.22
N GLU A 73 -24.19 -9.33 25.23
CA GLU A 73 -25.07 -8.58 24.31
C GLU A 73 -24.95 -7.05 24.50
N VAL A 74 -24.79 -6.30 23.41
CA VAL A 74 -24.71 -4.83 23.41
C VAL A 74 -26.11 -4.23 23.45
N PRO A 75 -26.51 -3.52 24.51
CA PRO A 75 -27.85 -2.95 24.58
C PRO A 75 -28.00 -1.76 23.64
N SER A 76 -29.11 -1.72 22.90
CA SER A 76 -29.47 -0.55 22.06
C SER A 76 -30.31 0.49 22.80
N PHE A 77 -31.03 0.06 23.85
CA PHE A 77 -31.90 0.91 24.65
C PHE A 77 -31.68 0.64 26.13
N ALA A 78 -31.77 1.70 26.94
CA ALA A 78 -31.89 1.57 28.38
C ALA A 78 -33.31 1.13 28.78
N HIS A 79 -33.50 0.55 29.97
CA HIS A 79 -34.82 0.07 30.41
C HIS A 79 -35.86 1.19 30.57
N ASN A 80 -35.42 2.44 30.72
CA ASN A 80 -36.29 3.62 30.71
C ASN A 80 -36.77 4.03 29.31
N GLY A 81 -36.39 3.29 28.26
CA GLY A 81 -36.82 3.50 26.88
C GLY A 81 -35.97 4.47 26.07
N VAL A 82 -34.91 5.05 26.65
CA VAL A 82 -33.99 5.97 25.97
C VAL A 82 -32.94 5.17 25.19
N GLU A 83 -32.68 5.56 23.94
CA GLU A 83 -31.66 4.94 23.08
C GLU A 83 -30.24 5.22 23.60
N ILE A 84 -29.41 4.18 23.69
CA ILE A 84 -28.01 4.31 24.12
C ILE A 84 -27.17 4.76 22.92
N GLN A 85 -26.75 6.03 22.96
CA GLN A 85 -26.02 6.73 21.90
C GLN A 85 -24.51 6.67 22.16
N GLY A 86 -23.71 6.58 21.09
CA GLY A 86 -22.24 6.48 21.20
C GLY A 86 -21.76 5.06 21.53
N LEU A 87 -20.55 4.72 21.07
CA LEU A 87 -19.95 3.41 21.35
C LEU A 87 -19.42 3.34 22.78
N GLU A 88 -19.00 4.49 23.32
CA GLU A 88 -18.48 4.67 24.67
C GLU A 88 -19.56 4.35 25.71
N HIS A 89 -20.77 4.91 25.57
CA HIS A 89 -21.87 4.60 26.47
C HIS A 89 -22.28 3.13 26.36
N LYS A 90 -22.32 2.55 25.15
CA LYS A 90 -22.58 1.11 24.97
C LYS A 90 -21.53 0.26 25.70
N SER A 91 -20.25 0.67 25.64
CA SER A 91 -19.16 0.01 26.36
C SER A 91 -19.34 0.07 27.88
N ASP A 92 -19.87 1.18 28.42
CA ASP A 92 -20.21 1.31 29.84
C ASP A 92 -21.22 0.25 30.31
N PHE A 93 -22.25 -0.04 29.53
CA PHE A 93 -23.21 -1.10 29.90
C PHE A 93 -22.58 -2.50 29.78
N VAL A 94 -21.79 -2.74 28.74
CA VAL A 94 -21.18 -4.06 28.49
C VAL A 94 -20.15 -4.42 29.57
N ARG A 95 -19.30 -3.48 29.99
CA ARG A 95 -18.30 -3.70 31.06
C ARG A 95 -18.92 -4.06 32.40
N VAL A 96 -20.02 -3.40 32.75
CA VAL A 96 -20.74 -3.65 34.00
C VAL A 96 -21.39 -5.01 33.97
N LYS A 97 -22.05 -5.37 32.85
CA LYS A 97 -22.67 -6.68 32.66
C LYS A 97 -21.64 -7.81 32.67
N ALA A 98 -20.46 -7.63 32.08
CA ALA A 98 -19.39 -8.64 32.13
C ALA A 98 -18.94 -8.95 33.56
N VAL A 99 -18.73 -7.92 34.39
CA VAL A 99 -18.36 -8.10 35.81
C VAL A 99 -19.55 -8.62 36.63
N GLN A 100 -20.78 -8.25 36.30
CA GLN A 100 -21.97 -8.78 36.95
C GLN A 100 -22.11 -10.29 36.73
N GLU A 101 -21.93 -10.75 35.49
CA GLU A 101 -22.08 -12.16 35.09
C GLU A 101 -20.91 -13.04 35.54
N HIS A 102 -19.70 -12.51 35.63
CA HIS A 102 -18.49 -13.32 35.87
C HIS A 102 -17.71 -12.96 37.15
N GLY A 103 -17.98 -11.82 37.76
CA GLY A 103 -17.12 -11.24 38.80
C GLY A 103 -15.72 -10.91 38.29
N GLY A 104 -14.88 -10.33 39.15
CA GLY A 104 -13.49 -10.02 38.83
C GLY A 104 -13.24 -8.52 38.70
N VAL A 105 -12.28 -8.15 37.85
CA VAL A 105 -11.76 -6.78 37.72
C VAL A 105 -11.90 -6.34 36.27
N TYR A 106 -12.54 -5.20 36.05
CA TYR A 106 -12.58 -4.53 34.76
C TYR A 106 -11.51 -3.44 34.70
N ILE A 107 -10.82 -3.32 33.55
CA ILE A 107 -9.89 -2.22 33.25
C ILE A 107 -10.07 -1.77 31.79
N ASP A 108 -10.00 -0.46 31.55
CA ASP A 108 -9.98 0.12 30.20
C ASP A 108 -8.67 -0.20 29.46
N TRP A 109 -8.70 -0.06 28.13
CA TRP A 109 -7.56 -0.36 27.25
C TRP A 109 -6.36 0.58 27.42
N ASP A 110 -6.55 1.73 28.06
CA ASP A 110 -5.53 2.71 28.44
C ASP A 110 -5.20 2.63 29.94
N VAL A 111 -5.58 1.55 30.64
CA VAL A 111 -5.21 1.31 32.04
C VAL A 111 -4.09 0.27 32.11
N HIS A 112 -3.00 0.61 32.79
CA HIS A 112 -1.83 -0.25 32.95
C HIS A 112 -1.64 -0.69 34.39
N ALA A 113 -1.51 -2.00 34.63
CA ALA A 113 -1.15 -2.50 35.94
C ALA A 113 0.33 -2.22 36.25
N LEU A 114 0.61 -1.63 37.40
CA LEU A 114 1.97 -1.36 37.87
C LEU A 114 2.37 -2.31 39.02
N ARG A 115 1.40 -2.98 39.64
CA ARG A 115 1.58 -3.88 40.78
C ARG A 115 0.52 -4.98 40.82
N ASP A 116 0.79 -5.99 41.66
CA ASP A 116 -0.20 -7.00 42.02
C ASP A 116 -1.34 -6.37 42.86
N ILE A 117 -2.58 -6.58 42.43
CA ILE A 117 -3.81 -6.14 43.11
C ILE A 117 -4.43 -7.22 44.00
N LYS A 118 -3.76 -8.36 44.19
CA LYS A 118 -4.21 -9.45 45.06
C LYS A 118 -4.60 -8.97 46.46
N SER A 119 -3.85 -8.05 47.07
CA SER A 119 -4.20 -7.51 48.40
C SER A 119 -5.57 -6.80 48.41
N LEU A 120 -5.97 -6.20 47.29
CA LEU A 120 -7.28 -5.54 47.16
C LEU A 120 -8.38 -6.58 46.91
N ARG A 121 -8.14 -7.56 46.03
CA ARG A 121 -9.10 -8.64 45.78
C ARG A 121 -9.38 -9.52 47.01
N GLN A 122 -8.37 -9.68 47.87
CA GLN A 122 -8.41 -10.49 49.09
C GLN A 122 -8.66 -9.64 50.35
N SER A 123 -9.05 -8.38 50.20
CA SER A 123 -9.29 -7.45 51.30
C SER A 123 -10.51 -7.80 52.17
N GLY A 124 -11.37 -8.70 51.70
CA GLY A 124 -12.64 -9.07 52.33
C GLY A 124 -13.82 -8.19 51.92
N PHE A 125 -13.61 -7.16 51.09
CA PHE A 125 -14.69 -6.37 50.52
C PHE A 125 -15.34 -7.07 49.32
N ASN A 126 -16.65 -6.88 49.14
CA ASN A 126 -17.40 -7.43 48.02
C ASN A 126 -17.14 -6.65 46.71
N ALA A 127 -16.83 -5.36 46.82
CA ALA A 127 -16.44 -4.51 45.69
C ALA A 127 -15.34 -3.51 46.09
N VAL A 128 -14.49 -3.15 45.12
CA VAL A 128 -13.45 -2.13 45.25
C VAL A 128 -13.43 -1.26 43.99
N ALA A 129 -13.43 0.06 44.15
CA ALA A 129 -13.29 1.02 43.05
C ALA A 129 -12.34 2.15 43.47
N GLY A 130 -11.84 2.92 42.50
CA GLY A 130 -10.95 4.05 42.76
C GLY A 130 -11.62 5.38 42.44
N ARG A 131 -11.19 6.46 43.10
CA ARG A 131 -11.54 7.82 42.68
C ARG A 131 -10.79 8.22 41.40
N GLN A 132 -11.37 9.14 40.65
CA GLN A 132 -10.74 9.84 39.53
C GLN A 132 -10.69 11.36 39.79
N ALA A 133 -10.31 12.13 38.78
CA ALA A 133 -10.33 13.59 38.84
C ALA A 133 -11.71 14.14 39.31
N HIS A 134 -11.67 15.27 40.01
CA HIS A 134 -12.83 15.89 40.68
C HIS A 134 -13.53 15.03 41.75
N GLY A 135 -12.90 13.94 42.20
CA GLY A 135 -13.37 13.14 43.34
C GLY A 135 -14.49 12.15 43.02
N GLN A 136 -14.94 12.07 41.77
CA GLN A 136 -15.88 11.04 41.31
C GLN A 136 -15.25 9.64 41.35
N ILE A 137 -16.08 8.61 41.27
CA ILE A 137 -15.61 7.22 41.13
C ILE A 137 -15.28 6.92 39.67
N ASN A 138 -14.18 6.19 39.44
CA ASN A 138 -13.68 5.78 38.14
C ASN A 138 -14.49 4.60 37.58
N SER A 139 -15.17 4.80 36.45
CA SER A 139 -15.89 3.75 35.71
C SER A 139 -15.01 2.93 34.77
N GLY A 140 -13.79 3.43 34.48
CA GLY A 140 -12.79 2.76 33.66
C GLY A 140 -11.99 1.69 34.42
N THR A 141 -12.15 1.58 35.75
CA THR A 141 -11.52 0.51 36.53
C THR A 141 -12.23 0.25 37.85
N PHE A 142 -12.73 -0.96 38.02
CA PHE A 142 -13.41 -1.40 39.24
C PHE A 142 -13.36 -2.92 39.37
N MET A 143 -13.66 -3.44 40.55
CA MET A 143 -13.70 -4.87 40.81
C MET A 143 -14.83 -5.26 41.75
N SER A 144 -15.43 -6.43 41.51
CA SER A 144 -16.60 -6.90 42.24
C SER A 144 -16.66 -8.42 42.28
N LYS A 145 -17.17 -8.98 43.38
CA LYS A 145 -17.67 -10.36 43.39
C LYS A 145 -18.86 -10.47 42.43
N GLN A 146 -19.03 -11.66 41.85
CA GLN A 146 -20.18 -11.98 41.01
C GLN A 146 -21.48 -11.80 41.82
N GLY A 147 -22.43 -11.00 41.33
CA GLY A 147 -23.69 -10.69 42.02
C GLY A 147 -23.53 -9.94 43.34
N ALA A 148 -22.45 -9.15 43.52
CA ALA A 148 -22.35 -8.24 44.65
C ALA A 148 -23.35 -7.08 44.51
N ARG A 149 -23.75 -6.50 45.65
CA ARG A 149 -24.73 -5.42 45.66
C ARG A 149 -24.30 -4.20 44.87
N MET A 150 -23.01 -3.85 44.88
CA MET A 150 -22.49 -2.73 44.09
C MET A 150 -22.79 -2.91 42.61
N ILE A 151 -22.38 -4.04 42.02
CA ILE A 151 -22.52 -4.25 40.58
C ILE A 151 -23.99 -4.40 40.15
N ASP A 152 -24.83 -5.00 40.99
CA ASP A 152 -26.27 -5.15 40.71
C ASP A 152 -27.01 -3.81 40.77
N LEU A 153 -26.77 -3.00 41.81
CA LEU A 153 -27.38 -1.67 41.95
C LEU A 153 -26.87 -0.71 40.88
N TRP A 154 -25.60 -0.82 40.48
CA TRP A 154 -25.05 -0.01 39.41
C TRP A 154 -25.67 -0.38 38.06
N ALA A 155 -25.74 -1.67 37.72
CA ALA A 155 -26.36 -2.14 36.49
C ALA A 155 -27.82 -1.68 36.35
N GLU A 156 -28.62 -1.81 37.41
CA GLU A 156 -30.01 -1.35 37.41
C GLU A 156 -30.08 0.19 37.32
N GLY A 157 -29.31 0.89 38.15
CA GLY A 157 -29.29 2.35 38.19
C GLY A 157 -28.82 3.01 36.89
N MET A 158 -27.93 2.37 36.14
CA MET A 158 -27.51 2.81 34.80
C MET A 158 -28.70 2.88 33.84
N HIS A 159 -29.52 1.83 33.82
CA HIS A 159 -30.69 1.77 32.94
C HIS A 159 -31.78 2.76 33.34
N GLU A 160 -31.91 3.09 34.62
CA GLU A 160 -32.87 4.10 35.09
C GLU A 160 -32.40 5.52 34.82
N ALA A 161 -31.12 5.81 35.06
CA ALA A 161 -30.54 7.15 35.01
C ALA A 161 -30.12 7.60 33.60
N TYR A 162 -30.01 6.67 32.64
CA TYR A 162 -29.51 7.01 31.31
C TYR A 162 -30.40 8.04 30.60
N ASN A 163 -29.80 9.17 30.23
CA ASN A 163 -30.48 10.30 29.59
C ASN A 163 -29.66 10.91 28.43
N GLY A 164 -28.64 10.20 27.95
CA GLY A 164 -27.70 10.68 26.94
C GLY A 164 -26.54 11.55 27.47
N GLY A 165 -26.53 11.88 28.76
CA GLY A 165 -25.40 12.58 29.40
C GLY A 165 -24.16 11.69 29.52
N TRP A 166 -22.97 12.31 29.39
CA TRP A 166 -21.68 11.61 29.31
C TRP A 166 -21.37 10.75 30.54
N THR A 167 -21.62 11.26 31.74
CA THR A 167 -21.29 10.59 33.02
C THR A 167 -22.51 10.11 33.80
N THR A 168 -23.72 10.37 33.31
CA THR A 168 -24.95 10.30 34.11
C THR A 168 -25.32 8.87 34.52
N HIS A 169 -25.06 7.91 33.63
CA HIS A 169 -25.30 6.49 33.84
C HIS A 169 -24.07 5.80 34.45
N SER A 170 -22.86 6.14 34.02
CA SER A 170 -21.64 5.52 34.52
C SER A 170 -21.17 6.14 35.85
N ASN A 171 -20.36 7.21 35.81
CA ASN A 171 -19.69 7.74 37.00
C ASN A 171 -20.63 8.27 38.09
N GLU A 172 -21.76 8.90 37.72
CA GLU A 172 -22.70 9.44 38.71
C GLU A 172 -23.48 8.37 39.45
N VAL A 173 -23.87 7.28 38.77
CA VAL A 173 -24.60 6.18 39.42
C VAL A 173 -23.66 5.41 40.35
N ILE A 174 -22.48 5.00 39.87
CA ILE A 174 -21.53 4.25 40.70
C ILE A 174 -21.08 5.08 41.90
N ALA A 175 -20.87 6.39 41.75
CA ALA A 175 -20.55 7.25 42.90
C ALA A 175 -21.66 7.21 43.98
N ARG A 176 -22.94 7.31 43.58
CA ARG A 176 -24.07 7.21 44.53
C ARG A 176 -24.15 5.82 45.18
N VAL A 177 -23.95 4.76 44.39
CA VAL A 177 -24.01 3.36 44.88
C VAL A 177 -22.86 3.08 45.85
N ASP A 178 -21.63 3.44 45.48
CA ASP A 178 -20.45 3.19 46.28
C ASP A 178 -20.48 3.96 47.60
N GLU A 179 -20.84 5.25 47.57
CA GLU A 179 -20.95 6.08 48.79
C GLU A 179 -22.06 5.58 49.73
N LEU A 180 -23.11 4.99 49.19
CA LEU A 180 -24.14 4.32 49.98
C LEU A 180 -23.58 3.04 50.63
N LEU A 181 -22.89 2.20 49.87
CA LEU A 181 -22.42 0.88 50.31
C LEU A 181 -21.20 0.94 51.23
N VAL A 182 -20.40 2.02 51.22
CA VAL A 182 -19.30 2.20 52.19
C VAL A 182 -19.79 2.19 53.64
N GLN A 183 -21.05 2.55 53.88
CA GLN A 183 -21.64 2.51 55.22
C GLN A 183 -21.87 1.08 55.73
N GLU A 184 -21.85 0.10 54.83
CA GLU A 184 -22.09 -1.31 55.13
C GLU A 184 -20.77 -2.08 55.23
N PRO A 185 -20.43 -2.67 56.39
CA PRO A 185 -19.16 -3.35 56.58
C PRO A 185 -18.92 -4.47 55.57
N GLY A 186 -17.81 -4.38 54.83
CA GLY A 186 -17.41 -5.39 53.85
C GLY A 186 -18.09 -5.29 52.49
N GLU A 187 -18.98 -4.32 52.26
CA GLU A 187 -19.61 -4.16 50.94
C GLU A 187 -18.70 -3.43 49.94
N MET A 188 -18.20 -2.24 50.31
CA MET A 188 -17.47 -1.38 49.38
C MET A 188 -16.19 -0.79 49.98
N LEU A 189 -15.10 -0.84 49.22
CA LEU A 189 -13.85 -0.12 49.48
C LEU A 189 -13.57 0.88 48.35
N ILE A 190 -13.58 2.17 48.68
CA ILE A 190 -13.21 3.23 47.74
C ILE A 190 -11.74 3.60 47.96
N MET A 191 -10.90 3.36 46.95
CA MET A 191 -9.50 3.73 46.93
C MET A 191 -9.32 5.18 46.52
N GLU A 192 -8.31 5.84 47.08
CA GLU A 192 -7.94 7.20 46.68
C GLU A 192 -7.46 7.27 45.23
N ARG A 193 -7.56 8.48 44.64
CA ARG A 193 -7.24 8.73 43.22
C ARG A 193 -5.87 8.18 42.82
N ASP A 194 -4.85 8.44 43.62
CA ASP A 194 -3.46 8.07 43.34
C ASP A 194 -3.24 6.55 43.26
N ALA A 195 -4.18 5.74 43.77
CA ALA A 195 -4.08 4.30 43.70
C ALA A 195 -4.39 3.76 42.29
N PHE A 196 -5.41 4.31 41.61
CA PHE A 196 -5.97 3.76 40.36
C PHE A 196 -5.90 4.72 39.16
N ALA A 197 -6.02 6.03 39.39
CA ALA A 197 -6.06 7.06 38.35
C ALA A 197 -5.34 8.34 38.81
N PRO A 198 -4.00 8.27 39.04
CA PRO A 198 -3.22 9.41 39.52
C PRO A 198 -3.26 10.64 38.58
N GLY A 199 -3.43 10.44 37.26
CA GLY A 199 -3.59 11.50 36.26
C GLY A 199 -5.06 11.87 35.98
N SER A 200 -5.30 12.66 34.94
CA SER A 200 -6.64 13.01 34.44
C SER A 200 -6.63 13.19 32.92
N TRP A 201 -7.80 13.45 32.34
CA TRP A 201 -7.96 13.83 30.93
C TRP A 201 -7.62 15.30 30.65
N GLU A 202 -7.18 16.05 31.66
CA GLU A 202 -6.77 17.45 31.49
C GLU A 202 -5.41 17.52 30.80
N SER A 203 -5.26 18.54 29.94
CA SER A 203 -4.08 18.69 29.08
C SER A 203 -2.75 18.64 29.81
N LYS A 204 -2.69 19.23 31.00
CA LYS A 204 -1.49 19.23 31.82
C LYS A 204 -1.09 17.82 32.28
N ASP A 205 -2.06 17.00 32.67
CA ASP A 205 -1.79 15.65 33.16
C ASP A 205 -1.40 14.71 32.01
N THR A 206 -1.98 14.90 30.81
CA THR A 206 -1.57 14.16 29.62
C THR A 206 -0.19 14.58 29.13
N ASP A 207 0.15 15.89 29.16
CA ASP A 207 1.49 16.37 28.83
C ASP A 207 2.53 15.77 29.80
N ASN A 208 2.27 15.85 31.11
CA ASN A 208 3.17 15.31 32.12
C ASN A 208 3.43 13.80 31.98
N LEU A 209 2.45 13.05 31.45
CA LEU A 209 2.59 11.60 31.28
C LEU A 209 3.31 11.23 29.98
N PHE A 210 3.04 11.94 28.89
CA PHE A 210 3.47 11.53 27.54
C PHE A 210 4.60 12.37 26.94
N GLN A 211 4.88 13.56 27.46
CA GLN A 211 5.91 14.46 26.90
C GLN A 211 7.29 13.82 26.94
N SER A 212 8.03 13.95 25.82
CA SER A 212 9.40 13.48 25.74
C SER A 212 10.36 14.42 26.46
N HIS A 213 11.27 13.86 27.25
CA HIS A 213 12.34 14.58 27.94
C HIS A 213 13.71 14.05 27.50
N ASP A 214 14.57 14.92 26.95
CA ASP A 214 15.92 14.59 26.45
C ASP A 214 16.98 14.51 27.56
N GLU A 215 16.63 14.96 28.77
CA GLU A 215 17.52 14.93 29.92
C GLU A 215 17.62 13.50 30.49
N PRO A 216 18.83 12.97 30.74
CA PRO A 216 18.96 11.67 31.39
C PRO A 216 18.30 11.75 32.77
N ALA A 217 17.33 10.88 33.05
CA ALA A 217 16.77 10.70 34.38
C ALA A 217 17.97 10.47 35.33
N GLY A 218 18.26 11.44 36.20
CA GLY A 218 19.54 11.57 36.92
C GLY A 218 19.84 10.47 37.95
N PHE A 219 19.17 9.34 37.89
CA PHE A 219 19.28 8.27 38.86
C PHE A 219 20.18 7.14 38.36
N THR A 220 21.20 6.82 39.15
CA THR A 220 21.94 5.57 39.00
C THR A 220 21.07 4.39 39.42
N GLU A 221 21.35 3.20 38.88
CA GLU A 221 20.58 2.00 39.19
C GLU A 221 20.69 1.57 40.67
N ASN A 222 21.75 2.02 41.35
CA ASN A 222 21.89 1.87 42.80
C ASN A 222 20.97 2.81 43.59
N GLU A 223 20.71 4.03 43.11
CA GLU A 223 19.75 4.97 43.72
C GLU A 223 18.31 4.51 43.52
N LEU A 224 17.98 4.02 42.32
CA LEU A 224 16.68 3.37 42.05
C LEU A 224 16.47 2.12 42.91
N ALA A 225 17.51 1.31 43.13
CA ALA A 225 17.46 0.16 44.02
C ALA A 225 17.30 0.57 45.50
N ALA A 226 17.96 1.64 45.93
CA ALA A 226 17.84 2.19 47.28
C ALA A 226 16.43 2.75 47.55
N MET A 227 15.87 3.52 46.61
CA MET A 227 14.49 4.03 46.68
C MET A 227 13.46 2.89 46.76
N ARG A 228 13.63 1.84 45.95
CA ARG A 228 12.79 0.61 46.00
C ARG A 228 12.89 -0.13 47.34
N SER A 229 14.03 -0.02 48.03
CA SER A 229 14.28 -0.75 49.28
C SER A 229 13.83 -0.02 50.56
N LEU A 230 13.66 1.30 50.51
CA LEU A 230 13.45 2.12 51.71
C LEU A 230 12.02 2.66 51.91
N GLY A 231 11.14 2.61 50.89
CA GLY A 231 9.74 3.06 51.03
C GLY A 231 9.61 4.51 51.54
N LEU A 232 10.57 5.37 51.18
CA LEU A 232 10.66 6.74 51.69
C LEU A 232 9.58 7.63 51.07
N ALA A 233 9.03 8.53 51.89
CA ALA A 233 8.17 9.61 51.43
C ALA A 233 8.98 10.65 50.63
N GLU A 234 8.30 11.37 49.75
CA GLU A 234 8.83 12.42 48.85
C GLU A 234 9.73 13.46 49.55
N SER A 235 9.56 13.66 50.86
CA SER A 235 10.36 14.60 51.66
C SER A 235 11.74 14.08 52.10
N GLU A 236 12.09 12.82 51.82
CA GLU A 236 13.32 12.18 52.33
C GLU A 236 14.34 11.79 51.24
N THR A 237 14.11 12.19 49.98
CA THR A 237 15.06 11.97 48.87
C THR A 237 16.10 13.10 48.76
N PRO A 238 17.42 12.81 48.77
CA PRO A 238 18.44 13.84 48.59
C PRO A 238 18.64 14.23 47.11
N GLY A 239 18.49 15.52 46.79
CA GLY A 239 19.12 16.24 45.65
C GLY A 239 18.68 15.90 44.22
N ASP A 240 18.32 16.93 43.44
CA ASP A 240 18.20 17.01 41.97
C ASP A 240 17.28 15.99 41.26
N ILE A 241 16.03 15.86 41.72
CA ILE A 241 14.96 15.23 40.90
C ILE A 241 14.51 16.28 39.86
N PRO A 242 14.54 15.97 38.54
CA PRO A 242 14.01 16.88 37.53
C PRO A 242 12.55 17.22 37.82
N GLU A 243 12.13 18.47 37.61
CA GLU A 243 10.76 18.92 37.91
C GLU A 243 9.67 18.11 37.19
N TRP A 244 10.02 17.47 36.06
CA TRP A 244 9.13 16.61 35.28
C TRP A 244 9.02 15.17 35.80
N ALA A 245 9.91 14.72 36.69
CA ALA A 245 9.96 13.32 37.11
C ALA A 245 8.85 12.99 38.13
N TRP A 246 8.00 12.02 37.78
CA TRP A 246 6.91 11.57 38.64
C TRP A 246 7.22 10.25 39.36
N ASN A 247 6.93 10.19 40.67
CA ASN A 247 7.03 8.96 41.45
C ASN A 247 5.80 8.05 41.31
N TRP A 248 5.89 7.01 40.47
CA TRP A 248 4.83 6.02 40.26
C TRP A 248 4.80 4.88 41.29
N SER A 249 5.46 5.02 42.44
CA SER A 249 5.48 3.97 43.48
C SER A 249 4.23 3.94 44.37
N HIS A 250 3.27 4.83 44.19
CA HIS A 250 1.98 4.82 44.88
C HIS A 250 0.88 4.02 44.15
N PRO A 251 0.68 4.16 42.83
CA PRO A 251 -0.40 3.46 42.14
C PRO A 251 -0.26 1.94 42.09
N TYR A 252 -1.41 1.27 42.17
CA TYR A 252 -1.59 -0.11 41.72
C TYR A 252 -1.82 -0.16 40.21
N LEU A 253 -2.63 0.78 39.71
CA LEU A 253 -3.03 0.90 38.31
C LEU A 253 -2.80 2.35 37.85
N LEU A 254 -2.43 2.51 36.59
CA LEU A 254 -2.24 3.79 35.92
C LEU A 254 -3.25 3.91 34.80
N HIS A 255 -4.28 4.73 34.98
CA HIS A 255 -5.18 5.16 33.91
C HIS A 255 -4.48 6.24 33.07
N ALA A 256 -3.95 5.86 31.91
CA ALA A 256 -3.16 6.68 31.01
C ALA A 256 -4.05 7.33 29.94
N PHE A 257 -4.90 8.28 30.37
CA PHE A 257 -5.88 8.95 29.51
C PHE A 257 -5.27 9.46 28.20
N SER A 258 -5.90 9.09 27.08
CA SER A 258 -5.43 9.46 25.74
C SER A 258 -5.38 10.98 25.50
N PRO A 259 -4.26 11.54 24.97
CA PRO A 259 -4.14 12.97 24.68
C PRO A 259 -4.99 13.44 23.49
N TYR A 260 -5.39 12.53 22.59
CA TYR A 260 -6.13 12.91 21.37
C TYR A 260 -7.58 13.32 21.63
N ARG A 261 -8.10 13.10 22.86
CA ARG A 261 -9.49 13.38 23.22
C ARG A 261 -9.89 14.84 22.97
N TRP A 262 -8.93 15.77 22.99
CA TRP A 262 -9.14 17.21 22.73
C TRP A 262 -8.27 17.78 21.61
N HIS A 263 -7.84 16.93 20.66
CA HIS A 263 -6.88 17.32 19.60
C HIS A 263 -5.59 17.96 20.14
N GLN A 264 -5.20 17.60 21.37
CA GLN A 264 -3.99 18.11 21.97
C GLN A 264 -2.77 17.40 21.40
N LYS A 265 -1.81 18.20 20.95
CA LYS A 265 -0.50 17.72 20.53
C LYS A 265 0.44 17.77 21.73
N VAL A 266 0.95 16.61 22.15
CA VAL A 266 1.96 16.51 23.20
C VAL A 266 3.34 16.61 22.57
N ASP A 267 4.20 17.47 23.10
CA ASP A 267 5.52 17.70 22.53
C ASP A 267 6.39 16.44 22.56
N GLY A 268 6.90 16.05 21.39
CA GLY A 268 7.75 14.88 21.22
C GLY A 268 7.05 13.54 21.42
N TYR A 269 5.71 13.49 21.38
CA TYR A 269 4.92 12.27 21.47
C TYR A 269 3.89 12.19 20.35
N ASP A 270 4.00 11.16 19.51
CA ASP A 270 3.09 10.92 18.39
C ASP A 270 2.10 9.79 18.66
N HIS A 271 2.52 8.70 19.32
CA HIS A 271 1.71 7.55 19.77
C HIS A 271 2.56 6.57 20.60
N ILE A 272 1.93 5.65 21.34
CA ILE A 272 2.64 4.55 22.02
C ILE A 272 3.11 3.55 20.96
N SER A 273 4.42 3.45 20.76
CA SER A 273 5.02 2.50 19.83
C SER A 273 5.92 1.48 20.54
N PRO A 274 6.20 0.31 19.92
CA PRO A 274 7.19 -0.64 20.43
C PRO A 274 8.62 -0.11 20.39
N ALA A 275 8.84 1.05 19.77
CA ALA A 275 10.13 1.69 19.72
C ALA A 275 10.52 2.07 21.15
N ARG A 276 11.42 1.29 21.75
CA ARG A 276 12.18 1.75 22.91
C ARG A 276 12.77 3.11 22.56
N ASN A 277 12.55 4.11 23.40
CA ASN A 277 13.31 5.35 23.38
C ASN A 277 14.79 4.97 23.19
N ARG A 278 15.34 5.25 21.99
CA ARG A 278 16.62 4.69 21.52
C ARG A 278 17.83 5.42 22.15
N GLY A 279 17.59 6.27 23.14
CA GLY A 279 18.60 6.87 24.00
C GLY A 279 18.61 6.23 25.38
N ALA A 280 19.79 5.80 25.84
CA ALA A 280 20.05 5.35 27.22
C ALA A 280 19.41 4.02 27.66
N HIS A 281 19.93 2.89 27.16
CA HIS A 281 20.38 1.74 27.99
C HIS A 281 20.58 0.50 27.10
N ARG A 282 21.76 0.39 26.47
CA ARG A 282 22.27 -0.92 26.03
C ARG A 282 22.64 -1.74 27.27
N ARG A 283 21.73 -2.62 27.72
CA ARG A 283 22.16 -3.95 28.19
C ARG A 283 22.16 -4.86 26.99
N ASP A 284 23.35 -5.12 26.47
CA ASP A 284 23.63 -5.95 25.32
C ASP A 284 23.37 -7.44 25.65
N PRO A 285 22.31 -8.09 25.15
CA PRO A 285 22.06 -9.51 25.40
C PRO A 285 22.94 -10.41 24.52
N ILE A 286 23.67 -9.85 23.55
CA ILE A 286 24.41 -10.58 22.51
C ILE A 286 25.90 -10.74 22.89
N ALA A 287 26.44 -9.88 23.76
CA ALA A 287 27.86 -9.83 24.11
C ALA A 287 28.48 -11.10 24.74
N LYS A 288 27.74 -12.20 24.94
CA LYS A 288 28.25 -13.43 25.57
C LYS A 288 27.90 -14.76 24.88
N LYS A 289 27.44 -14.77 23.63
CA LYS A 289 27.36 -16.04 22.88
C LYS A 289 28.65 -16.25 22.09
N THR A 290 29.56 -17.08 22.60
CA THR A 290 30.69 -17.59 21.81
C THR A 290 30.17 -18.24 20.54
N VAL A 291 30.51 -17.65 19.37
CA VAL A 291 30.10 -18.15 18.07
C VAL A 291 30.71 -19.54 17.84
N LYS A 292 29.85 -20.57 17.79
CA LYS A 292 30.29 -21.95 17.54
C LYS A 292 30.93 -22.04 16.13
N PRO A 293 31.98 -22.84 15.91
CA PRO A 293 32.52 -23.07 14.58
C PRO A 293 31.50 -23.76 13.65
N PRO A 294 31.59 -23.58 12.33
CA PRO A 294 30.84 -24.36 11.36
C PRO A 294 31.07 -25.86 11.54
N THR A 295 30.05 -26.68 11.27
CA THR A 295 30.15 -28.15 11.27
C THR A 295 30.96 -28.67 10.09
N ASP A 296 31.03 -27.91 8.99
CA ASP A 296 31.84 -28.21 7.83
C ASP A 296 33.34 -27.87 8.11
N PRO A 297 34.25 -28.86 7.99
CA PRO A 297 35.69 -28.65 8.20
C PRO A 297 36.32 -27.61 7.27
N GLU A 298 35.87 -27.50 6.01
CA GLU A 298 36.43 -26.54 5.06
C GLU A 298 36.04 -25.11 5.42
N LEU A 299 34.77 -24.90 5.82
CA LEU A 299 34.30 -23.60 6.31
C LEU A 299 34.94 -23.22 7.65
N ALA A 300 35.22 -24.19 8.52
CA ALA A 300 35.94 -23.95 9.77
C ALA A 300 37.39 -23.51 9.51
N ALA A 301 38.10 -24.16 8.59
CA ALA A 301 39.46 -23.77 8.19
C ALA A 301 39.49 -22.40 7.50
N LEU A 302 38.50 -22.10 6.66
CA LEU A 302 38.35 -20.79 6.00
C LEU A 302 38.09 -19.69 7.04
N ARG A 303 37.22 -19.95 8.03
CA ARG A 303 36.93 -19.06 9.14
C ARG A 303 38.21 -18.72 9.93
N GLU A 304 38.99 -19.73 10.30
CA GLU A 304 40.22 -19.54 11.09
C GLU A 304 41.32 -18.81 10.32
N SER A 305 41.50 -19.12 9.04
CA SER A 305 42.59 -18.58 8.22
C SER A 305 42.32 -17.18 7.67
N LYS A 306 41.08 -16.85 7.30
CA LYS A 306 40.74 -15.58 6.62
C LYS A 306 39.80 -14.67 7.40
N ILE A 307 38.82 -15.21 8.13
CA ILE A 307 37.75 -14.39 8.72
C ILE A 307 38.14 -13.87 10.11
N LEU A 308 38.54 -14.75 11.03
CA LEU A 308 38.89 -14.36 12.40
C LEU A 308 40.04 -13.34 12.49
N PRO A 309 41.13 -13.43 11.69
CA PRO A 309 42.18 -12.42 11.73
C PRO A 309 41.66 -11.03 11.42
N VAL A 310 40.86 -10.90 10.36
CA VAL A 310 40.37 -9.60 9.88
C VAL A 310 39.31 -9.02 10.82
N VAL A 311 38.43 -9.86 11.40
CA VAL A 311 37.48 -9.41 12.44
C VAL A 311 38.22 -8.90 13.68
N LYS A 312 39.30 -9.58 14.09
CA LYS A 312 40.12 -9.16 15.23
C LYS A 312 40.85 -7.84 14.96
N ASP A 313 41.37 -7.67 13.75
CA ASP A 313 42.04 -6.43 13.35
C ASP A 313 41.04 -5.26 13.25
N LEU A 314 39.79 -5.51 12.86
CA LEU A 314 38.71 -4.51 12.88
C LEU A 314 38.35 -4.06 14.31
N GLN A 315 38.47 -4.95 15.29
CA GLN A 315 38.23 -4.65 16.72
C GLN A 315 39.47 -4.09 17.44
N ASN A 316 40.57 -3.85 16.73
CA ASN A 316 41.81 -3.36 17.33
C ASN A 316 41.67 -1.91 17.82
N ALA A 317 42.45 -1.55 18.85
CA ALA A 317 42.51 -0.18 19.34
C ALA A 317 43.23 0.76 18.36
N ASP A 318 44.13 0.23 17.51
CA ASP A 318 44.89 1.00 16.51
C ASP A 318 44.01 1.37 15.29
N PRO A 319 43.72 2.67 15.07
CA PRO A 319 42.88 3.12 13.95
C PRO A 319 43.40 2.70 12.57
N LYS A 320 44.72 2.58 12.40
CA LYS A 320 45.32 2.19 11.12
C LYS A 320 45.07 0.71 10.82
N GLN A 321 45.12 -0.14 11.84
CA GLN A 321 44.78 -1.56 11.70
C GLN A 321 43.29 -1.75 11.42
N ARG A 322 42.42 -0.97 12.10
CA ARG A 322 40.97 -0.98 11.82
C ARG A 322 40.65 -0.58 10.39
N SER A 323 41.23 0.52 9.91
CA SER A 323 41.01 0.98 8.53
C SER A 323 41.49 -0.04 7.50
N THR A 324 42.69 -0.63 7.70
CA THR A 324 43.22 -1.68 6.83
C THR A 324 42.32 -2.92 6.83
N ALA A 325 41.83 -3.33 8.00
CA ALA A 325 40.93 -4.46 8.14
C ALA A 325 39.59 -4.19 7.46
N ALA A 326 39.00 -3.02 7.65
CA ALA A 326 37.73 -2.64 7.02
C ALA A 326 37.84 -2.67 5.49
N SER A 327 38.92 -2.13 4.91
CA SER A 327 39.18 -2.24 3.47
C SER A 327 39.36 -3.68 2.99
N ALA A 328 40.02 -4.54 3.79
CA ALA A 328 40.16 -5.96 3.46
C ALA A 328 38.81 -6.68 3.48
N ILE A 329 37.92 -6.35 4.42
CA ILE A 329 36.57 -6.92 4.49
C ILE A 329 35.77 -6.58 3.24
N SER A 330 35.83 -5.34 2.74
CA SER A 330 35.12 -4.93 1.52
C SER A 330 35.50 -5.79 0.29
N SER A 331 36.70 -6.35 0.23
CA SER A 331 37.09 -7.31 -0.81
C SER A 331 36.65 -8.74 -0.51
N ILE A 332 36.72 -9.16 0.76
CA ILE A 332 36.39 -10.53 1.19
C ILE A 332 34.88 -10.80 1.09
N ILE A 333 34.06 -9.79 1.32
CA ILE A 333 32.59 -9.89 1.41
C ILE A 333 31.90 -10.17 0.07
N GLN A 334 32.62 -9.98 -1.03
CA GLN A 334 32.20 -10.35 -2.38
C GLN A 334 32.08 -11.88 -2.54
N ASP A 335 32.82 -12.67 -1.75
CA ASP A 335 32.68 -14.13 -1.73
C ASP A 335 31.53 -14.56 -0.82
N SER A 336 30.54 -15.25 -1.38
CA SER A 336 29.34 -15.68 -0.67
C SER A 336 29.64 -16.50 0.61
N ARG A 337 30.62 -17.42 0.57
CA ARG A 337 30.97 -18.24 1.74
C ARG A 337 31.60 -17.38 2.84
N CYS A 338 32.50 -16.48 2.48
CA CYS A 338 33.12 -15.55 3.42
C CYS A 338 32.10 -14.56 4.01
N ARG A 339 31.16 -14.06 3.20
CA ARG A 339 30.08 -13.17 3.64
C ARG A 339 29.21 -13.81 4.71
N LYS A 340 28.73 -15.04 4.50
CA LYS A 340 27.94 -15.77 5.51
C LYS A 340 28.73 -16.04 6.79
N LEU A 341 30.04 -16.29 6.69
CA LEU A 341 30.92 -16.44 7.86
C LEU A 341 31.10 -15.11 8.61
N LEU A 342 31.28 -13.99 7.92
CA LEU A 342 31.36 -12.65 8.52
C LEU A 342 30.07 -12.28 9.26
N LEU A 343 28.90 -12.54 8.65
CA LEU A 343 27.60 -12.35 9.29
C LEU A 343 27.47 -13.20 10.57
N ARG A 344 27.93 -14.46 10.52
CA ARG A 344 27.97 -15.33 11.69
C ARG A 344 28.86 -14.77 12.81
N GLU A 345 30.00 -14.16 12.47
CA GLU A 345 30.90 -13.47 13.41
C GLU A 345 30.40 -12.07 13.83
N GLN A 346 29.11 -11.76 13.61
CA GLN A 346 28.47 -10.53 14.08
C GLN A 346 29.08 -9.25 13.47
N ILE A 347 29.53 -9.31 12.21
CA ILE A 347 30.17 -8.17 11.55
C ILE A 347 29.28 -6.91 11.56
N VAL A 348 27.97 -7.05 11.37
CA VAL A 348 27.01 -5.93 11.40
C VAL A 348 27.04 -5.20 12.74
N HIS A 349 26.99 -5.95 13.84
CA HIS A 349 27.08 -5.36 15.18
C HIS A 349 28.41 -4.65 15.40
N ILE A 350 29.53 -5.25 14.97
CA ILE A 350 30.87 -4.63 15.10
C ILE A 350 30.92 -3.32 14.30
N VAL A 351 30.44 -3.31 13.06
CA VAL A 351 30.45 -2.12 12.21
C VAL A 351 29.60 -1.00 12.82
N LEU A 352 28.35 -1.31 13.20
CA LEU A 352 27.42 -0.31 13.77
C LEU A 352 27.89 0.25 15.12
N THR A 353 28.60 -0.54 15.94
CA THR A 353 28.96 -0.14 17.31
C THR A 353 30.38 0.37 17.47
N GLN A 354 31.29 0.06 16.56
CA GLN A 354 32.71 0.38 16.69
C GLN A 354 33.24 1.14 15.47
N THR A 355 32.95 0.66 14.26
CA THR A 355 33.53 1.21 13.01
C THR A 355 32.88 2.53 12.59
N LEU A 356 31.54 2.61 12.62
CA LEU A 356 30.83 3.85 12.24
C LEU A 356 31.01 4.99 13.25
N THR A 357 31.38 4.67 14.48
CA THR A 357 31.64 5.63 15.57
C THR A 357 33.12 6.00 15.72
N ASP A 358 33.98 5.54 14.81
CA ASP A 358 35.43 5.82 14.84
C ASP A 358 35.72 7.30 14.55
N ALA A 359 36.76 7.85 15.17
CA ALA A 359 37.24 9.20 14.90
C ALA A 359 37.82 9.32 13.47
N ALA A 360 38.44 8.26 12.96
CA ALA A 360 39.01 8.23 11.61
C ALA A 360 37.90 8.18 10.55
N LEU A 361 37.93 9.11 9.58
CA LEU A 361 36.94 9.16 8.50
C LEU A 361 37.09 7.96 7.55
N GLU A 362 38.33 7.50 7.33
CA GLU A 362 38.67 6.32 6.53
C GLU A 362 38.00 5.04 7.08
N SER A 363 38.00 4.91 8.41
CA SER A 363 37.37 3.77 9.10
C SER A 363 35.86 3.80 8.91
N ARG A 364 35.24 4.97 9.09
CA ARG A 364 33.79 5.16 8.87
C ARG A 364 33.38 4.90 7.42
N ALA A 365 34.14 5.41 6.46
CA ALA A 365 33.89 5.19 5.03
C ALA A 365 33.93 3.70 4.67
N ALA A 366 34.93 2.97 5.15
CA ALA A 366 35.00 1.53 4.93
C ALA A 366 33.86 0.77 5.65
N GLY A 367 33.45 1.20 6.85
CA GLY A 367 32.29 0.67 7.56
C GLY A 367 30.99 0.79 6.75
N TRP A 368 30.74 1.96 6.18
CA TRP A 368 29.59 2.18 5.28
C TRP A 368 29.66 1.32 4.02
N GLY A 369 30.84 1.21 3.40
CA GLY A 369 31.04 0.32 2.24
C GLY A 369 30.78 -1.16 2.56
N ILE A 370 31.10 -1.63 3.78
CA ILE A 370 30.76 -3.00 4.22
C ILE A 370 29.24 -3.19 4.29
N LEU A 371 28.51 -2.23 4.89
CA LEU A 371 27.06 -2.31 4.99
C LEU A 371 26.40 -2.25 3.61
N GLN A 372 26.89 -1.38 2.72
CA GLN A 372 26.41 -1.27 1.35
C GLN A 372 26.49 -2.62 0.63
N VAL A 373 27.68 -3.24 0.59
CA VAL A 373 27.83 -4.52 -0.12
C VAL A 373 27.00 -5.61 0.53
N LEU A 374 26.88 -5.64 1.86
CA LEU A 374 26.00 -6.60 2.53
C LEU A 374 24.53 -6.43 2.12
N ALA A 375 24.04 -5.20 2.03
CA ALA A 375 22.67 -4.92 1.65
C ALA A 375 22.38 -5.27 0.18
N GLN A 376 23.34 -5.07 -0.71
CA GLN A 376 23.21 -5.41 -2.14
C GLN A 376 23.25 -6.92 -2.41
N GLU A 377 23.99 -7.67 -1.59
CA GLU A 377 24.33 -9.08 -1.83
C GLU A 377 23.52 -10.09 -1.01
N GLU A 378 22.74 -9.61 -0.04
CA GLU A 378 21.87 -10.41 0.81
C GLU A 378 20.39 -10.12 0.48
N GLU A 379 19.49 -11.02 0.90
CA GLU A 379 18.06 -10.91 0.60
C GLU A 379 17.41 -9.76 1.40
N ALA A 380 16.19 -9.34 0.99
CA ALA A 380 15.45 -8.23 1.61
C ALA A 380 15.29 -8.34 3.14
N ASP A 381 15.23 -9.56 3.68
CA ASP A 381 15.20 -9.82 5.13
C ASP A 381 16.43 -9.27 5.87
N PHE A 382 17.57 -9.14 5.19
CA PHE A 382 18.77 -8.51 5.74
C PHE A 382 18.61 -7.00 5.88
N CYS A 383 18.02 -6.31 4.91
CA CYS A 383 17.67 -4.89 5.01
C CYS A 383 16.70 -4.66 6.18
N LEU A 384 15.71 -5.53 6.36
CA LEU A 384 14.83 -5.51 7.54
C LEU A 384 15.60 -5.73 8.85
N HIS A 385 16.61 -6.60 8.86
CA HIS A 385 17.49 -6.76 10.01
C HIS A 385 18.27 -5.48 10.32
N LEU A 386 18.86 -4.81 9.31
CA LEU A 386 19.55 -3.53 9.49
C LEU A 386 18.60 -2.44 10.03
N TYR A 387 17.39 -2.35 9.48
CA TYR A 387 16.35 -1.44 9.95
C TYR A 387 16.01 -1.67 11.43
N ARG A 388 15.83 -2.94 11.84
CA ARG A 388 15.62 -3.34 13.24
C ARG A 388 16.83 -3.04 14.15
N GLN A 389 18.03 -2.93 13.59
CA GLN A 389 19.23 -2.50 14.30
C GLN A 389 19.41 -0.97 14.34
N ASP A 390 18.40 -0.19 13.89
CA ASP A 390 18.42 1.27 13.87
C ASP A 390 19.53 1.86 12.97
N VAL A 391 19.74 1.25 11.80
CA VAL A 391 20.70 1.77 10.82
C VAL A 391 20.34 3.20 10.34
N LEU A 392 19.06 3.56 10.31
CA LEU A 392 18.60 4.87 9.85
C LEU A 392 19.12 6.02 10.73
N SER A 393 19.18 5.85 12.06
CA SER A 393 19.76 6.87 12.93
C SER A 393 21.26 7.08 12.65
N ALA A 394 21.98 6.01 12.34
CA ALA A 394 23.38 6.10 11.94
C ALA A 394 23.53 6.80 10.56
N MET A 395 22.65 6.49 9.62
CA MET A 395 22.61 7.13 8.30
C MET A 395 22.28 8.61 8.43
N GLU A 396 21.31 8.99 9.25
CA GLU A 396 20.95 10.38 9.51
C GLU A 396 22.15 11.19 10.03
N PHE A 397 22.86 10.65 11.03
CA PHE A 397 24.06 11.29 11.56
C PHE A 397 25.16 11.46 10.51
N ALA A 398 25.40 10.41 9.70
CA ALA A 398 26.37 10.46 8.62
C ALA A 398 25.97 11.48 7.55
N SER A 399 24.69 11.54 7.17
CA SER A 399 24.16 12.50 6.22
C SER A 399 24.32 13.94 6.70
N LYS A 400 23.98 14.24 7.96
CA LYS A 400 24.20 15.56 8.58
C LYS A 400 25.69 15.94 8.56
N MET A 401 26.58 14.99 8.89
CA MET A 401 28.02 15.21 8.90
C MET A 401 28.57 15.53 7.50
N VAL A 402 28.16 14.75 6.49
CA VAL A 402 28.55 14.96 5.09
C VAL A 402 28.03 16.29 4.58
N SER A 403 26.74 16.58 4.74
CA SER A 403 26.14 17.85 4.29
C SER A 403 26.84 19.06 4.91
N ASN A 404 27.09 19.04 6.22
CA ASN A 404 27.79 20.14 6.90
C ASN A 404 29.22 20.36 6.36
N LYS A 405 29.93 19.28 6.02
CA LYS A 405 31.30 19.35 5.45
C LYS A 405 31.30 19.87 4.01
N LEU A 406 30.38 19.36 3.18
CA LEU A 406 30.26 19.77 1.77
C LEU A 406 29.76 21.22 1.62
N SER A 407 28.91 21.69 2.54
CA SER A 407 28.42 23.08 2.55
C SER A 407 29.34 24.06 3.27
N SER A 408 30.42 23.59 3.91
CA SER A 408 31.34 24.47 4.63
C SER A 408 32.12 25.39 3.67
N LYS A 409 32.40 26.62 4.11
CA LYS A 409 33.19 27.59 3.31
C LYS A 409 34.68 27.26 3.27
N ASP A 410 35.14 26.37 4.15
CA ASP A 410 36.53 25.99 4.24
C ASP A 410 36.86 24.93 3.18
N PRO A 411 37.99 25.07 2.46
CA PRO A 411 38.37 24.11 1.43
C PRO A 411 38.68 22.74 2.07
N VAL A 412 37.87 21.73 1.71
CA VAL A 412 38.07 20.34 2.13
C VAL A 412 39.25 19.73 1.35
N PRO A 413 40.24 19.10 2.01
CA PRO A 413 41.33 18.41 1.34
C PRO A 413 40.83 17.31 0.39
N ALA A 414 41.49 17.11 -0.75
CA ALA A 414 41.06 16.14 -1.77
C ALA A 414 40.89 14.69 -1.23
N ALA A 415 41.79 14.26 -0.34
CA ALA A 415 41.70 12.94 0.28
C ALA A 415 40.48 12.81 1.21
N GLU A 416 40.20 13.83 2.03
CA GLU A 416 39.01 13.87 2.89
C GLU A 416 37.74 13.91 2.03
N LYS A 417 37.75 14.68 0.94
CA LYS A 417 36.64 14.76 0.00
C LYS A 417 36.31 13.41 -0.63
N SER A 418 37.31 12.66 -1.09
CA SER A 418 37.11 11.31 -1.66
C SER A 418 36.44 10.36 -0.67
N LEU A 419 36.77 10.44 0.62
CA LEU A 419 36.11 9.65 1.66
C LEU A 419 34.66 10.09 1.89
N LEU A 420 34.38 11.40 1.87
CA LEU A 420 33.02 11.91 1.96
C LEU A 420 32.17 11.43 0.77
N VAL A 421 32.70 11.48 -0.46
CA VAL A 421 32.03 10.94 -1.66
C VAL A 421 31.73 9.44 -1.48
N SER A 422 32.69 8.66 -0.97
CA SER A 422 32.49 7.23 -0.70
C SER A 422 31.39 6.96 0.34
N ILE A 423 31.32 7.76 1.40
CA ILE A 423 30.24 7.68 2.40
C ILE A 423 28.90 8.03 1.76
N THR A 424 28.82 9.12 0.98
CA THR A 424 27.60 9.54 0.28
C THR A 424 27.09 8.44 -0.65
N GLY A 425 27.96 7.84 -1.46
CA GLY A 425 27.59 6.74 -2.36
C GLY A 425 27.06 5.51 -1.60
N SER A 426 27.67 5.19 -0.45
CA SER A 426 27.19 4.10 0.42
C SER A 426 25.81 4.40 1.00
N ILE A 427 25.55 5.65 1.43
CA ILE A 427 24.26 6.07 1.97
C ILE A 427 23.17 6.04 0.90
N ILE A 428 23.45 6.54 -0.31
CA ILE A 428 22.51 6.49 -1.45
C ILE A 428 22.14 5.04 -1.74
N SER A 429 23.14 4.18 -1.93
CA SER A 429 22.89 2.77 -2.26
C SER A 429 22.18 2.01 -1.13
N LEU A 430 22.49 2.30 0.14
CA LEU A 430 21.77 1.71 1.27
C LEU A 430 20.32 2.21 1.33
N SER A 431 20.08 3.48 0.99
CA SER A 431 18.74 4.06 0.98
C SER A 431 17.85 3.36 -0.04
N SER A 432 18.35 3.14 -1.26
CA SER A 432 17.65 2.34 -2.28
C SER A 432 17.37 0.91 -1.79
N ALA A 433 18.39 0.18 -1.33
CA ALA A 433 18.24 -1.21 -0.90
C ALA A 433 17.33 -1.37 0.33
N LEU A 434 17.28 -0.38 1.22
CA LEU A 434 16.36 -0.36 2.36
C LEU A 434 14.93 -0.07 1.91
N ALA A 435 14.74 0.90 1.02
CA ALA A 435 13.42 1.27 0.50
C ALA A 435 12.77 0.12 -0.28
N GLU A 436 13.54 -0.59 -1.13
CA GLU A 436 13.04 -1.73 -1.90
C GLU A 436 12.67 -2.96 -1.05
N ALA A 437 13.08 -3.01 0.23
CA ALA A 437 12.87 -4.20 1.06
C ALA A 437 11.44 -4.34 1.61
N ARG A 438 10.84 -3.22 2.03
CA ARG A 438 9.49 -3.12 2.63
C ARG A 438 8.97 -1.68 2.57
N ASP A 439 7.67 -1.51 2.35
CA ASP A 439 6.99 -0.20 2.31
C ASP A 439 7.18 0.60 3.62
N GLU A 440 7.11 -0.06 4.78
CA GLU A 440 7.35 0.59 6.09
C GLU A 440 8.77 1.19 6.20
N ILE A 441 9.75 0.60 5.51
CA ILE A 441 11.13 1.07 5.50
C ILE A 441 11.29 2.19 4.47
N LEU A 442 10.66 2.07 3.30
CA LEU A 442 10.59 3.14 2.29
C LEU A 442 10.06 4.43 2.91
N GLU A 443 8.92 4.36 3.60
CA GLU A 443 8.35 5.52 4.31
C GLU A 443 9.31 6.08 5.35
N ALA A 444 9.99 5.22 6.12
CA ALA A 444 10.93 5.67 7.15
C ALA A 444 12.17 6.37 6.56
N VAL A 445 12.69 5.90 5.42
CA VAL A 445 13.79 6.55 4.71
C VAL A 445 13.33 7.89 4.11
N ALA A 446 12.18 7.91 3.45
CA ALA A 446 11.61 9.11 2.83
C ALA A 446 11.28 10.21 3.86
N ASN A 447 10.86 9.84 5.08
CA ASN A 447 10.57 10.78 6.16
C ASN A 447 11.83 11.30 6.87
N ASN A 448 13.03 10.74 6.61
CA ASN A 448 14.25 11.21 7.23
C ASN A 448 14.83 12.42 6.47
N ALA A 449 14.50 13.62 6.96
CA ALA A 449 14.88 14.89 6.33
C ALA A 449 16.38 15.04 6.06
N ALA A 450 17.27 14.46 6.88
CA ALA A 450 18.71 14.59 6.65
C ALA A 450 19.20 13.72 5.48
N ILE A 451 18.65 12.51 5.36
CA ILE A 451 18.96 11.59 4.27
C ILE A 451 18.42 12.17 2.96
N THR A 452 17.15 12.54 2.91
CA THR A 452 16.53 13.12 1.71
C THR A 452 17.19 14.44 1.30
N SER A 453 17.47 15.34 2.24
CA SER A 453 18.18 16.61 1.94
C SER A 453 19.57 16.38 1.35
N LEU A 454 20.33 15.39 1.84
CA LEU A 454 21.63 15.04 1.26
C LEU A 454 21.45 14.56 -0.19
N ILE A 455 20.56 13.60 -0.42
CA ILE A 455 20.31 13.02 -1.75
C ILE A 455 19.87 14.12 -2.73
N PHE A 456 18.90 14.96 -2.34
CA PHE A 456 18.40 16.07 -3.14
C PHE A 456 19.51 17.07 -3.47
N SER A 457 20.39 17.38 -2.51
CA SER A 457 21.54 18.26 -2.74
C SER A 457 22.52 17.67 -3.78
N ILE A 458 22.70 16.36 -3.83
CA ILE A 458 23.54 15.71 -4.86
C ILE A 458 22.89 15.83 -6.23
N VAL A 459 21.57 15.64 -6.34
CA VAL A 459 20.85 15.82 -7.61
C VAL A 459 20.94 17.27 -8.10
N ILE A 460 20.74 18.26 -7.21
CA ILE A 460 20.75 19.67 -7.61
C ILE A 460 22.17 20.15 -7.96
N HIS A 461 23.15 19.86 -7.08
CA HIS A 461 24.47 20.51 -7.14
C HIS A 461 25.63 19.60 -7.57
N GLY A 462 25.39 18.30 -7.80
CA GLY A 462 26.43 17.29 -8.06
C GLY A 462 27.35 17.60 -9.23
N ASN A 463 26.87 18.30 -10.26
CA ASN A 463 27.67 18.68 -11.44
C ASN A 463 28.78 19.69 -11.15
N SER A 464 28.79 20.30 -9.95
CA SER A 464 29.80 21.28 -9.57
C SER A 464 31.14 20.63 -9.17
N ASP A 465 31.16 19.32 -8.96
CA ASP A 465 32.34 18.56 -8.55
C ASP A 465 32.42 17.22 -9.26
N GLU A 466 33.59 16.88 -9.81
CA GLU A 466 33.80 15.66 -10.59
C GLU A 466 33.50 14.38 -9.77
N GLY A 467 33.78 14.39 -8.46
CA GLY A 467 33.50 13.24 -7.59
C GLY A 467 32.01 13.07 -7.25
N LEU A 468 31.28 14.17 -7.05
CA LEU A 468 29.84 14.13 -6.79
C LEU A 468 29.01 13.92 -8.06
N ALA A 469 29.51 14.35 -9.22
CA ALA A 469 28.88 14.12 -10.51
C ALA A 469 28.70 12.62 -10.80
N ALA A 470 29.66 11.79 -10.37
CA ALA A 470 29.56 10.33 -10.51
C ALA A 470 28.39 9.71 -9.72
N LEU A 471 27.95 10.35 -8.63
CA LEU A 471 26.85 9.87 -7.78
C LEU A 471 25.49 10.43 -8.17
N ARG A 472 25.44 11.38 -9.11
CA ARG A 472 24.21 12.12 -9.45
C ARG A 472 23.11 11.20 -9.97
N MET A 473 23.44 10.29 -10.90
CA MET A 473 22.46 9.35 -11.44
C MET A 473 22.01 8.33 -10.39
N ASP A 474 22.92 7.84 -9.54
CA ASP A 474 22.55 6.94 -8.42
C ASP A 474 21.63 7.65 -7.41
N ALA A 475 21.89 8.94 -7.14
CA ALA A 475 21.02 9.76 -6.31
C ALA A 475 19.63 9.92 -6.94
N MET A 476 19.55 10.15 -8.25
CA MET A 476 18.27 10.23 -8.96
C MET A 476 17.51 8.90 -8.96
N ALA A 477 18.20 7.77 -9.18
CA ALA A 477 17.60 6.45 -9.05
C ALA A 477 17.06 6.20 -7.63
N CYS A 478 17.80 6.61 -6.60
CA CYS A 478 17.31 6.55 -5.22
C CYS A 478 16.08 7.44 -4.99
N VAL A 479 16.02 8.65 -5.55
CA VAL A 479 14.82 9.50 -5.47
C VAL A 479 13.64 8.84 -6.17
N MET A 480 13.87 8.22 -7.34
CA MET A 480 12.83 7.51 -8.09
C MET A 480 12.18 6.44 -7.21
N VAL A 481 12.99 5.55 -6.61
CA VAL A 481 12.53 4.52 -5.66
C VAL A 481 11.77 5.13 -4.48
N LEU A 482 12.30 6.19 -3.86
CA LEU A 482 11.65 6.80 -2.69
C LEU A 482 10.32 7.51 -3.03
N SER A 483 10.16 7.94 -4.28
CA SER A 483 8.98 8.66 -4.77
C SER A 483 7.87 7.75 -5.30
N GLU A 484 8.16 6.47 -5.52
CA GLU A 484 7.17 5.48 -5.97
C GLU A 484 6.07 5.31 -4.93
N ASP A 485 4.81 5.50 -5.35
CA ASP A 485 3.60 5.46 -4.51
C ASP A 485 3.69 6.28 -3.19
N ASN A 486 4.44 7.38 -3.20
CA ASN A 486 4.72 8.17 -2.00
C ASN A 486 4.26 9.62 -2.13
N GLY A 487 2.95 9.83 -1.95
CA GLY A 487 2.33 11.16 -2.00
C GLY A 487 2.91 12.19 -1.02
N LYS A 488 3.40 11.76 0.15
CA LYS A 488 4.03 12.66 1.13
C LYS A 488 5.35 13.22 0.61
N LEU A 489 6.22 12.35 0.08
CA LEU A 489 7.49 12.78 -0.50
C LEU A 489 7.27 13.58 -1.77
N ALA A 490 6.37 13.14 -2.66
CA ALA A 490 6.03 13.86 -3.89
C ALA A 490 5.54 15.29 -3.58
N GLY A 491 4.62 15.44 -2.63
CA GLY A 491 4.12 16.75 -2.19
C GLY A 491 5.22 17.61 -1.57
N HIS A 492 6.14 17.02 -0.81
CA HIS A 492 7.29 17.71 -0.25
C HIS A 492 8.28 18.19 -1.33
N ILE A 493 8.53 17.38 -2.37
CA ILE A 493 9.39 17.76 -3.50
C ILE A 493 8.81 18.98 -4.22
N VAL A 494 7.52 18.95 -4.55
CA VAL A 494 6.86 20.03 -5.29
C VAL A 494 6.68 21.29 -4.45
N ALA A 495 6.22 21.18 -3.20
CA ALA A 495 5.87 22.35 -2.39
C ALA A 495 7.06 22.95 -1.60
N GLN A 496 8.03 22.13 -1.18
CA GLN A 496 9.08 22.55 -0.24
C GLN A 496 10.50 22.46 -0.82
N HIS A 497 10.71 21.67 -1.88
CA HIS A 497 12.01 21.50 -2.55
C HIS A 497 11.95 21.86 -4.05
N GLN A 498 11.36 23.01 -4.37
CA GLN A 498 11.24 23.53 -5.73
C GLN A 498 12.53 23.46 -6.60
N PRO A 499 13.75 23.73 -6.08
CA PRO A 499 14.97 23.62 -6.89
C PRO A 499 15.25 22.20 -7.41
N LEU A 500 14.85 21.16 -6.66
CA LEU A 500 14.94 19.77 -7.12
C LEU A 500 13.99 19.57 -8.30
N TYR A 501 12.73 19.97 -8.14
CA TYR A 501 11.72 19.81 -9.18
C TYR A 501 12.11 20.55 -10.47
N GLU A 502 12.61 21.79 -10.37
CA GLU A 502 13.13 22.55 -11.52
C GLU A 502 14.32 21.85 -12.20
N THR A 503 15.23 21.26 -11.42
CA THR A 503 16.37 20.49 -11.96
C THR A 503 15.88 19.29 -12.76
N LEU A 504 14.87 18.57 -12.26
CA LEU A 504 14.26 17.43 -12.94
C LEU A 504 13.54 17.86 -14.24
N GLN A 505 12.82 18.99 -14.21
CA GLN A 505 12.15 19.53 -15.39
C GLN A 505 13.11 19.93 -16.51
N VAL A 506 14.33 20.34 -16.18
CA VAL A 506 15.36 20.61 -17.18
C VAL A 506 15.95 19.30 -17.70
N ALA A 507 16.30 18.38 -16.80
CA ALA A 507 16.93 17.10 -17.15
C ALA A 507 16.02 16.20 -18.01
N ARG A 508 14.69 16.21 -17.80
CA ARG A 508 13.72 15.37 -18.54
C ARG A 508 13.75 15.51 -20.06
N LYS A 509 14.36 16.57 -20.59
CA LYS A 509 14.41 16.86 -22.04
C LYS A 509 15.57 16.13 -22.74
N ASP A 510 16.51 15.59 -21.97
CA ASP A 510 17.68 14.88 -22.50
C ASP A 510 17.39 13.37 -22.63
N PRO A 511 17.51 12.76 -23.83
CA PRO A 511 17.33 11.31 -24.00
C PRO A 511 18.58 10.52 -23.54
N SER A 512 19.07 10.82 -22.35
CA SER A 512 20.20 10.16 -21.68
C SER A 512 19.73 9.46 -20.40
N GLY A 513 20.62 8.69 -19.75
CA GLY A 513 20.29 8.05 -18.47
C GLY A 513 19.81 9.04 -17.40
N GLU A 514 20.39 10.23 -17.35
CA GLU A 514 19.95 11.29 -16.42
C GLU A 514 18.52 11.76 -16.75
N GLY A 515 18.22 12.01 -18.02
CA GLY A 515 16.89 12.49 -18.40
C GLY A 515 15.80 11.43 -18.29
N VAL A 516 16.11 10.15 -18.53
CA VAL A 516 15.16 9.05 -18.28
C VAL A 516 14.86 8.90 -16.78
N LEU A 517 15.87 8.96 -15.92
CA LEU A 517 15.67 8.97 -14.46
C LEU A 517 14.83 10.18 -14.01
N ALA A 518 15.05 11.35 -14.61
CA ALA A 518 14.22 12.52 -14.35
C ALA A 518 12.76 12.31 -14.77
N CYS A 519 12.52 11.68 -15.93
CA CYS A 519 11.18 11.31 -16.37
C CYS A 519 10.50 10.35 -15.38
N GLY A 520 11.22 9.33 -14.89
CA GLY A 520 10.68 8.38 -13.91
C GLY A 520 10.28 9.06 -12.59
N ILE A 521 11.11 9.97 -12.06
CA ILE A 521 10.77 10.72 -10.85
C ILE A 521 9.55 11.62 -11.08
N ILE A 522 9.46 12.29 -12.25
CA ILE A 522 8.32 13.15 -12.59
C ILE A 522 7.04 12.33 -12.70
N HIS A 523 7.10 11.16 -13.33
CA HIS A 523 5.98 10.22 -13.42
C HIS A 523 5.49 9.79 -12.03
N ASN A 524 6.41 9.37 -11.15
CA ASN A 524 6.06 8.98 -9.78
C ASN A 524 5.41 10.13 -8.99
N ILE A 525 5.89 11.37 -9.17
CA ILE A 525 5.29 12.57 -8.58
C ILE A 525 3.87 12.80 -9.14
N PHE A 526 3.70 12.71 -10.46
CA PHE A 526 2.42 12.93 -11.12
C PHE A 526 1.36 11.94 -10.63
N VAL A 527 1.66 10.65 -10.68
CA VAL A 527 0.75 9.58 -10.22
C VAL A 527 0.45 9.71 -8.73
N SER A 528 1.47 9.96 -7.89
CA SER A 528 1.28 10.07 -6.43
C SER A 528 0.45 11.27 -5.97
N LEU A 529 0.34 12.31 -6.80
CA LEU A 529 -0.38 13.56 -6.50
C LEU A 529 -1.65 13.74 -7.32
N GLN A 530 -1.99 12.78 -8.17
CA GLN A 530 -3.20 12.81 -8.98
C GLN A 530 -4.45 12.97 -8.11
N GLY A 531 -5.39 13.83 -8.52
CA GLY A 531 -6.62 14.13 -7.79
C GLY A 531 -6.45 15.06 -6.57
N GLN A 532 -5.25 15.63 -6.33
CA GLN A 532 -5.03 16.59 -5.25
C GLN A 532 -5.06 18.04 -5.77
N THR A 533 -5.77 18.92 -5.07
CA THR A 533 -5.72 20.37 -5.34
C THR A 533 -4.42 20.95 -4.80
N LEU A 534 -3.51 21.33 -5.69
CA LEU A 534 -2.21 21.91 -5.33
C LEU A 534 -2.04 23.29 -5.95
N ASP A 535 -1.37 24.19 -5.23
CA ASP A 535 -1.06 25.56 -5.70
C ASP A 535 0.05 25.58 -6.79
N HIS A 536 0.62 24.43 -7.11
CA HIS A 536 1.75 24.28 -8.03
C HIS A 536 1.34 23.50 -9.29
N ASN A 537 1.80 23.97 -10.46
CA ASN A 537 1.57 23.28 -11.73
C ASN A 537 2.45 22.03 -11.81
N ILE A 538 1.84 20.84 -11.72
CA ILE A 538 2.51 19.56 -11.88
C ILE A 538 2.55 19.22 -13.37
N LEU A 539 3.71 18.79 -13.87
CA LEU A 539 3.83 18.28 -15.23
C LEU A 539 3.06 16.98 -15.40
N ASP A 540 2.26 16.95 -16.45
CA ASP A 540 1.60 15.75 -16.95
C ASP A 540 2.60 14.81 -17.65
N ASP A 541 2.32 13.51 -17.65
CA ASP A 541 3.11 12.47 -18.32
C ASP A 541 3.20 12.70 -19.84
N ALA A 542 2.22 13.41 -20.42
CA ALA A 542 2.26 13.87 -21.81
C ALA A 542 3.58 14.60 -22.16
N GLU A 543 4.18 15.31 -21.20
CA GLU A 543 5.41 16.09 -21.39
C GLU A 543 6.70 15.25 -21.38
N ILE A 544 6.67 14.04 -20.80
CA ILE A 544 7.86 13.15 -20.70
C ILE A 544 7.86 12.06 -21.76
N ILE A 545 6.68 11.66 -22.28
CA ILE A 545 6.54 10.64 -23.32
C ILE A 545 7.42 10.89 -24.56
N PRO A 546 7.57 12.12 -25.09
CA PRO A 546 8.43 12.36 -26.24
C PRO A 546 9.91 12.02 -26.00
N THR A 547 10.44 12.33 -24.80
CA THR A 547 11.81 11.99 -24.43
C THR A 547 11.99 10.47 -24.32
N LEU A 548 11.06 9.80 -23.62
CA LEU A 548 11.08 8.35 -23.47
C LEU A 548 11.02 7.65 -24.83
N SER A 549 10.14 8.11 -25.72
CA SER A 549 9.98 7.58 -27.08
C SER A 549 11.26 7.76 -27.91
N LYS A 550 11.93 8.91 -27.78
CA LYS A 550 13.22 9.17 -28.43
C LYS A 550 14.35 8.26 -27.90
N THR A 551 14.32 7.91 -26.62
CA THR A 551 15.25 6.92 -26.05
C THR A 551 14.99 5.53 -26.63
N ILE A 552 13.72 5.13 -26.74
CA ILE A 552 13.30 3.83 -27.32
C ILE A 552 13.63 3.75 -28.81
N SER A 553 13.51 4.85 -29.55
CA SER A 553 13.82 4.88 -30.99
C SER A 553 15.29 4.58 -31.30
N ALA A 554 16.20 4.73 -30.32
CA ALA A 554 17.61 4.39 -30.46
C ALA A 554 17.91 2.87 -30.35
N ILE A 555 16.93 2.05 -29.96
CA ILE A 555 17.08 0.59 -29.84
C ILE A 555 17.23 -0.03 -31.24
N THR A 556 18.38 -0.66 -31.50
CA THR A 556 18.68 -1.34 -32.77
C THR A 556 19.30 -2.74 -32.55
N PRO A 557 19.07 -3.71 -33.45
CA PRO A 557 19.51 -5.12 -33.28
C PRO A 557 21.02 -5.38 -33.15
N ALA A 558 21.87 -4.36 -33.32
CA ALA A 558 23.33 -4.48 -33.27
C ALA A 558 23.99 -3.58 -32.20
N SER A 559 23.19 -2.81 -31.47
CA SER A 559 23.68 -1.77 -30.54
C SER A 559 24.29 -2.33 -29.24
N SER A 560 23.96 -3.56 -28.85
CA SER A 560 24.43 -4.24 -27.64
C SER A 560 25.87 -4.78 -27.70
N SER A 561 26.45 -4.96 -28.90
CA SER A 561 27.73 -5.67 -29.08
C SER A 561 28.95 -4.77 -29.35
N THR A 562 28.77 -3.44 -29.47
CA THR A 562 29.85 -2.54 -29.94
C THR A 562 30.24 -1.38 -29.03
N THR A 563 29.79 -1.32 -27.78
CA THR A 563 30.41 -0.40 -26.82
C THR A 563 31.52 -1.12 -26.05
N ASN A 564 32.75 -1.00 -26.58
CA ASN A 564 33.97 -0.94 -25.76
C ASN A 564 33.99 0.35 -24.88
N GLY A 565 32.82 0.77 -24.39
CA GLY A 565 32.61 1.99 -23.64
C GLY A 565 32.70 1.68 -22.16
N HIS A 566 33.65 2.31 -21.49
CA HIS A 566 33.96 2.19 -20.06
C HIS A 566 32.84 2.73 -19.12
N GLY A 567 31.57 2.63 -19.49
CA GLY A 567 30.44 3.12 -18.71
C GLY A 567 29.93 2.10 -17.69
N GLU A 568 29.81 2.51 -16.43
CA GLU A 568 29.19 1.74 -15.35
C GLU A 568 27.79 2.31 -15.04
N GLY A 569 26.89 1.45 -14.54
CA GLY A 569 25.52 1.82 -14.14
C GLY A 569 24.69 2.49 -15.24
N TRP A 570 24.02 3.58 -14.88
CA TRP A 570 23.07 4.37 -15.69
C TRP A 570 23.63 5.03 -16.96
N SER A 571 24.94 4.94 -17.18
CA SER A 571 25.57 5.39 -18.43
C SER A 571 25.44 4.38 -19.58
N LYS A 572 25.00 3.14 -19.28
CA LYS A 572 24.83 2.08 -20.27
C LYS A 572 23.48 2.21 -21.00
N PRO A 573 23.47 2.17 -22.35
CA PRO A 573 22.25 2.20 -23.16
C PRO A 573 21.14 1.26 -22.71
N PHE A 574 21.49 0.01 -22.46
CA PHE A 574 20.52 -1.01 -22.05
C PHE A 574 19.74 -0.62 -20.78
N GLU A 575 20.41 -0.06 -19.76
CA GLU A 575 19.78 0.24 -18.46
C GLU A 575 18.72 1.33 -18.60
N TYR A 576 19.08 2.46 -19.22
CA TYR A 576 18.12 3.57 -19.38
C TYR A 576 17.09 3.32 -20.48
N GLN A 577 17.37 2.45 -21.45
CA GLN A 577 16.37 2.00 -22.44
C GLN A 577 15.34 1.06 -21.80
N SER A 578 15.79 0.16 -20.93
CA SER A 578 14.89 -0.72 -20.16
C SER A 578 13.99 0.11 -19.24
N LEU A 579 14.58 1.05 -18.49
CA LEU A 579 13.82 1.97 -17.64
C LEU A 579 12.82 2.81 -18.44
N ALA A 580 13.18 3.30 -19.64
CA ALA A 580 12.25 4.05 -20.47
C ALA A 580 11.02 3.23 -20.89
N LEU A 581 11.20 1.93 -21.19
CA LEU A 581 10.09 1.02 -21.49
C LEU A 581 9.24 0.74 -20.25
N GLU A 582 9.86 0.56 -19.09
CA GLU A 582 9.17 0.36 -17.80
C GLU A 582 8.33 1.58 -17.41
N ILE A 583 8.87 2.80 -17.55
CA ILE A 583 8.11 4.04 -17.28
C ILE A 583 6.91 4.13 -18.23
N ILE A 584 7.07 3.86 -19.53
CA ILE A 584 5.94 3.87 -20.48
C ILE A 584 4.89 2.80 -20.11
N ALA A 585 5.32 1.63 -19.63
CA ALA A 585 4.40 0.59 -19.15
C ALA A 585 3.63 1.02 -17.89
N SER A 586 4.27 1.77 -17.00
CA SER A 586 3.66 2.36 -15.80
C SER A 586 2.66 3.46 -16.15
N ILE A 587 3.04 4.39 -17.05
CA ILE A 587 2.12 5.39 -17.62
C ILE A 587 0.90 4.71 -18.25
N GLY A 588 1.13 3.63 -19.01
CA GLY A 588 0.05 2.84 -19.59
C GLY A 588 -0.95 2.31 -18.55
N THR A 589 -0.48 1.95 -17.35
CA THR A 589 -1.33 1.42 -16.26
C THR A 589 -2.11 2.52 -15.53
N SER A 590 -1.53 3.72 -15.42
CA SER A 590 -2.14 4.88 -14.74
C SER A 590 -3.06 5.72 -15.65
N LEU A 591 -3.22 5.37 -16.94
CA LEU A 591 -4.15 6.06 -17.84
C LEU A 591 -5.58 6.18 -17.30
N ASN A 592 -6.05 5.15 -16.58
CA ASN A 592 -7.43 5.11 -16.10
C ASN A 592 -7.61 5.72 -14.70
N SER A 593 -6.53 5.92 -13.92
CA SER A 593 -6.62 6.70 -12.68
C SER A 593 -6.82 8.20 -12.96
N ALA A 594 -6.53 8.65 -14.18
CA ALA A 594 -6.76 10.02 -14.64
C ALA A 594 -8.20 10.32 -15.09
N THR A 595 -8.98 9.28 -15.40
CA THR A 595 -10.31 9.42 -16.04
C THR A 595 -11.49 9.20 -15.07
N ASP A 596 -11.21 8.85 -13.81
CA ASP A 596 -12.22 8.63 -12.75
C ASP A 596 -12.71 9.93 -12.06
N GLU A 597 -12.39 11.12 -12.58
CA GLU A 597 -13.00 12.35 -12.07
C GLU A 597 -14.49 12.45 -12.50
N PRO A 598 -15.44 12.61 -11.56
CA PRO A 598 -16.81 12.92 -11.93
C PRO A 598 -16.82 14.27 -12.64
N ALA A 599 -17.42 14.32 -13.84
CA ALA A 599 -17.56 15.53 -14.63
C ALA A 599 -18.00 16.71 -13.75
N PRO A 600 -17.34 17.89 -13.83
CA PRO A 600 -17.71 19.02 -13.01
C PRO A 600 -19.14 19.42 -13.33
N ASP A 601 -20.01 19.36 -12.32
CA ASP A 601 -21.37 19.87 -12.36
C ASP A 601 -21.36 21.24 -13.04
N SER A 602 -22.04 21.33 -14.19
CA SER A 602 -22.28 22.60 -14.85
C SER A 602 -22.90 23.55 -13.84
N LYS A 603 -22.14 24.57 -13.44
CA LYS A 603 -22.60 25.59 -12.51
C LYS A 603 -23.83 26.27 -13.10
N HIS A 604 -25.00 25.93 -12.58
CA HIS A 604 -26.11 26.87 -12.53
C HIS A 604 -25.63 28.08 -11.71
N SER A 605 -25.21 29.14 -12.41
CA SER A 605 -24.97 30.45 -11.82
C SER A 605 -26.28 30.94 -11.21
N GLY A 606 -26.26 31.14 -9.90
CA GLY A 606 -27.42 31.58 -9.13
C GLY A 606 -27.90 32.98 -9.52
N LEU A 607 -29.17 33.22 -9.20
CA LEU A 607 -29.68 34.55 -8.92
C LEU A 607 -30.44 34.45 -7.59
N ALA A 608 -30.06 35.34 -6.68
CA ALA A 608 -30.67 35.55 -5.39
C ALA A 608 -32.09 36.11 -5.53
N ASP A 609 -32.88 35.89 -4.48
CA ASP A 609 -34.22 36.42 -4.25
C ASP A 609 -34.36 37.91 -4.59
N ASP A 610 -35.44 38.27 -5.28
CA ASP A 610 -36.20 39.49 -4.99
C ASP A 610 -37.68 39.35 -5.43
N GLU A 611 -38.50 40.11 -4.71
CA GLU A 611 -39.94 40.11 -4.48
C GLU A 611 -40.91 40.28 -5.67
N GLU A 612 -42.13 39.77 -5.44
CA GLU A 612 -43.48 40.20 -5.88
C GLU A 612 -43.70 41.13 -7.11
N GLY A 613 -44.68 40.77 -7.97
CA GLY A 613 -45.61 41.76 -8.56
C GLY A 613 -45.98 41.60 -10.05
N ASP A 614 -47.20 41.09 -10.27
CA ASP A 614 -48.21 41.41 -11.32
C ASP A 614 -47.86 41.94 -12.74
N ASP A 615 -48.56 41.29 -13.69
CA ASP A 615 -49.37 41.84 -14.79
C ASP A 615 -48.79 42.32 -16.15
N GLU A 616 -49.48 41.82 -17.19
CA GLU A 616 -49.87 42.49 -18.47
C GLU A 616 -48.73 42.86 -19.47
N ASP A 617 -48.85 42.88 -20.80
CA ASP A 617 -49.84 42.58 -21.84
C ASP A 617 -49.07 42.66 -23.20
N MET A 618 -49.74 42.20 -24.24
CA MET A 618 -49.46 42.06 -25.67
C MET A 618 -48.77 43.21 -26.43
N GLY A 619 -48.22 42.90 -27.63
CA GLY A 619 -48.26 43.84 -28.76
C GLY A 619 -47.19 43.71 -29.86
N ASP A 620 -47.57 43.10 -31.00
CA ASP A 620 -47.48 43.60 -32.39
C ASP A 620 -46.15 44.20 -32.95
N ILE A 621 -45.55 43.62 -34.02
CA ILE A 621 -45.90 43.67 -35.47
C ILE A 621 -45.23 44.86 -36.23
N VAL A 622 -44.34 44.45 -37.15
CA VAL A 622 -43.94 44.93 -38.51
C VAL A 622 -43.47 46.35 -38.85
N ASP A 623 -42.47 46.31 -39.74
CA ASP A 623 -42.34 46.98 -41.06
C ASP A 623 -41.36 48.14 -41.32
N ASP A 624 -40.78 47.98 -42.52
CA ASP A 624 -40.19 48.92 -43.50
C ASP A 624 -38.65 48.95 -43.61
N ALA A 625 -38.02 48.30 -44.61
CA ALA A 625 -37.98 48.58 -46.07
C ALA A 625 -37.17 49.86 -46.39
N ASP A 626 -35.91 49.78 -46.86
CA ASP A 626 -35.41 49.55 -48.25
C ASP A 626 -34.53 50.80 -48.65
N PRO A 627 -33.91 50.95 -49.84
CA PRO A 627 -32.66 50.34 -50.36
C PRO A 627 -31.61 51.34 -50.95
N ASP A 628 -30.50 50.77 -51.48
CA ASP A 628 -29.70 51.16 -52.68
C ASP A 628 -28.90 52.49 -52.66
N ALA A 629 -27.77 52.73 -53.37
CA ALA A 629 -26.93 52.00 -54.32
C ALA A 629 -25.60 52.80 -54.56
N SER A 630 -24.70 52.25 -55.41
CA SER A 630 -23.60 52.87 -56.21
C SER A 630 -22.19 52.89 -55.57
N THR A 631 -21.05 52.54 -56.20
CA THR A 631 -20.67 52.27 -57.61
C THR A 631 -19.22 51.69 -57.72
N ALA A 632 -19.01 50.71 -58.63
CA ALA A 632 -17.91 50.46 -59.61
C ALA A 632 -16.36 50.48 -59.29
N ASN A 633 -15.75 49.26 -59.25
CA ASN A 633 -14.52 48.67 -59.89
C ASN A 633 -13.30 49.51 -60.45
N PRO A 634 -12.11 48.90 -60.76
CA PRO A 634 -11.01 48.22 -60.01
C PRO A 634 -9.61 48.77 -60.52
N PRO A 635 -8.46 48.04 -60.68
CA PRO A 635 -7.75 46.95 -59.95
C PRO A 635 -6.29 47.33 -59.51
N GLU A 636 -5.60 46.51 -58.70
CA GLU A 636 -4.22 45.97 -58.94
C GLU A 636 -3.54 45.34 -57.71
N ALA A 637 -2.82 44.25 -58.01
CA ALA A 637 -1.60 43.71 -57.40
C ALA A 637 -1.63 42.95 -56.05
N SER A 638 -1.57 41.62 -56.20
CA SER A 638 -0.67 40.65 -55.54
C SER A 638 -0.32 40.85 -54.06
N GLU A 639 -0.82 39.96 -53.21
CA GLU A 639 -0.09 39.47 -52.04
C GLU A 639 -0.23 37.94 -51.95
N GLU A 640 0.85 37.33 -51.50
CA GLU A 640 1.22 35.93 -51.59
C GLU A 640 0.35 35.05 -50.67
N MET A 641 0.07 33.81 -51.10
CA MET A 641 -0.57 32.79 -50.25
C MET A 641 0.34 32.53 -49.04
N ASP A 642 -0.17 32.81 -47.85
CA ASP A 642 0.49 32.53 -46.58
C ASP A 642 0.46 31.02 -46.29
N ASP A 643 1.54 30.49 -45.71
CA ASP A 643 1.67 29.08 -45.34
C ASP A 643 0.61 28.67 -44.29
N ASP A 644 0.08 29.64 -43.55
CA ASP A 644 -0.99 29.45 -42.56
C ASP A 644 -2.36 29.18 -43.21
N GLU A 645 -2.64 29.72 -44.42
CA GLU A 645 -3.88 29.40 -45.17
C GLU A 645 -3.81 28.02 -45.84
N MET A 646 -2.61 27.57 -46.24
CA MET A 646 -2.42 26.19 -46.74
C MET A 646 -2.56 25.13 -45.64
N HIS A 647 -2.19 25.45 -44.39
CA HIS A 647 -2.39 24.56 -43.25
C HIS A 647 -3.87 24.47 -42.84
N ALA A 648 -4.60 25.58 -42.82
CA ALA A 648 -6.03 25.59 -42.52
C ALA A 648 -6.87 24.83 -43.57
N ASP A 649 -6.47 24.87 -44.84
CA ASP A 649 -7.14 24.12 -45.92
C ASP A 649 -6.73 22.62 -45.92
N MET A 650 -5.57 22.27 -45.36
CA MET A 650 -5.17 20.86 -45.16
C MET A 650 -5.96 20.19 -44.03
N ASP A 651 -6.25 20.92 -42.95
CA ASP A 651 -7.05 20.41 -41.82
C ASP A 651 -8.51 20.12 -42.25
N MET A 652 -9.09 21.00 -43.08
CA MET A 652 -10.43 20.82 -43.69
C MET A 652 -10.53 19.64 -44.67
N VAL A 653 -9.41 19.11 -45.18
CA VAL A 653 -9.36 17.96 -46.10
C VAL A 653 -9.19 16.62 -45.35
N THR A 654 -8.79 16.66 -44.07
CA THR A 654 -8.69 15.46 -43.21
C THR A 654 -9.96 15.18 -42.40
N GLY A 655 -10.88 16.15 -42.30
CA GLY A 655 -12.21 15.99 -41.72
C GLY A 655 -13.18 15.32 -42.68
N ALA A 656 -13.29 13.99 -42.61
CA ALA A 656 -14.45 13.30 -43.17
C ALA A 656 -15.63 13.47 -42.19
N ASP A 657 -16.63 14.25 -42.63
CA ASP A 657 -17.98 14.43 -42.06
C ASP A 657 -18.06 15.01 -40.63
N ASP A 658 -17.82 16.32 -40.50
CA ASP A 658 -18.26 17.13 -39.36
C ASP A 658 -19.78 17.39 -39.42
N GLU A 659 -20.56 16.44 -38.90
CA GLU A 659 -21.90 16.70 -38.34
C GLU A 659 -22.00 16.19 -36.89
N ASP A 660 -20.97 16.33 -36.04
CA ASP A 660 -21.10 16.07 -34.60
C ASP A 660 -20.07 16.86 -33.76
N ALA A 661 -20.32 18.15 -33.55
CA ALA A 661 -19.53 19.00 -32.65
C ALA A 661 -19.76 18.70 -31.14
N GLN A 662 -20.16 17.46 -30.80
CA GLN A 662 -20.37 16.96 -29.44
C GLN A 662 -19.52 15.72 -29.10
N ALA A 663 -18.79 15.12 -30.03
CA ALA A 663 -17.89 14.00 -29.73
C ALA A 663 -16.61 14.52 -29.04
N GLY A 664 -16.24 13.97 -27.87
CA GLY A 664 -15.04 14.37 -27.14
C GLY A 664 -13.77 14.23 -27.99
N SER A 665 -12.95 15.28 -28.05
CA SER A 665 -11.70 15.24 -28.82
C SER A 665 -10.65 14.46 -28.03
N ILE A 666 -9.76 13.75 -28.73
CA ILE A 666 -8.57 13.17 -28.07
C ILE A 666 -7.67 14.24 -27.43
N ASP A 667 -7.86 15.52 -27.77
CA ASP A 667 -7.19 16.65 -27.13
C ASP A 667 -7.49 16.76 -25.64
N ASP A 668 -8.63 16.24 -25.18
CA ASP A 668 -9.01 16.22 -23.76
C ASP A 668 -8.26 15.13 -22.98
N VAL A 669 -7.52 14.24 -23.65
CA VAL A 669 -6.72 13.15 -23.05
C VAL A 669 -5.26 13.22 -23.54
N PRO A 670 -4.49 14.23 -23.12
CA PRO A 670 -3.16 14.55 -23.66
C PRO A 670 -2.14 13.41 -23.47
N VAL A 671 -2.19 12.66 -22.36
CA VAL A 671 -1.32 11.50 -22.12
C VAL A 671 -1.56 10.42 -23.18
N LEU A 672 -2.83 10.05 -23.39
CA LEU A 672 -3.18 9.04 -24.38
C LEU A 672 -2.78 9.52 -25.78
N LYS A 673 -3.07 10.77 -26.13
CA LYS A 673 -2.64 11.40 -27.39
C LYS A 673 -1.12 11.25 -27.60
N ALA A 674 -0.32 11.57 -26.60
CA ALA A 674 1.14 11.47 -26.66
C ALA A 674 1.60 10.00 -26.80
N LEU A 675 0.98 9.05 -26.09
CA LEU A 675 1.28 7.63 -26.23
C LEU A 675 0.99 7.12 -27.65
N LEU A 676 -0.18 7.46 -28.21
CA LEU A 676 -0.56 7.06 -29.57
C LEU A 676 0.39 7.64 -30.62
N ALA A 677 0.74 8.93 -30.48
CA ALA A 677 1.55 9.65 -31.46
C ALA A 677 3.04 9.31 -31.42
N HIS A 678 3.60 9.07 -30.22
CA HIS A 678 5.05 8.96 -30.04
C HIS A 678 5.51 7.59 -29.55
N ALA A 679 4.85 7.02 -28.54
CA ALA A 679 5.34 5.80 -27.89
C ALA A 679 4.98 4.53 -28.67
N LEU A 680 3.71 4.36 -29.02
CA LEU A 680 3.18 3.15 -29.67
C LEU A 680 3.89 2.75 -30.97
N PRO A 681 4.24 3.67 -31.89
CA PRO A 681 5.01 3.33 -33.09
C PRO A 681 6.37 2.71 -32.75
N GLU A 682 7.08 3.25 -31.76
CA GLU A 682 8.39 2.76 -31.35
C GLU A 682 8.29 1.45 -30.57
N LEU A 683 7.29 1.31 -29.70
CA LEU A 683 7.02 0.07 -28.98
C LEU A 683 6.69 -1.08 -29.95
N ALA A 684 5.82 -0.85 -30.94
CA ALA A 684 5.50 -1.85 -31.95
C ALA A 684 6.75 -2.24 -32.75
N ARG A 685 7.59 -1.26 -33.14
CA ARG A 685 8.85 -1.52 -33.83
C ARG A 685 9.80 -2.40 -33.00
N VAL A 686 9.97 -2.11 -31.70
CA VAL A 686 10.85 -2.87 -30.80
C VAL A 686 10.28 -4.27 -30.53
N ALA A 687 8.98 -4.39 -30.31
CA ALA A 687 8.28 -5.66 -30.10
C ALA A 687 8.41 -6.60 -31.32
N SER A 688 8.50 -6.05 -32.53
CA SER A 688 8.66 -6.83 -33.78
C SER A 688 10.13 -7.11 -34.17
N LEU A 689 11.12 -6.73 -33.35
CA LEU A 689 12.52 -7.04 -33.64
C LEU A 689 12.78 -8.55 -33.54
N ALA A 690 13.66 -9.05 -34.41
CA ALA A 690 14.24 -10.38 -34.23
C ALA A 690 15.42 -10.26 -33.25
N PRO A 691 15.32 -10.81 -32.02
CA PRO A 691 16.37 -10.67 -31.02
C PRO A 691 17.64 -11.40 -31.47
N SER A 692 18.75 -10.67 -31.50
CA SER A 692 20.08 -11.15 -31.85
C SER A 692 20.92 -11.54 -30.62
N ASP A 693 20.53 -11.06 -29.44
CA ASP A 693 21.19 -11.26 -28.14
C ASP A 693 20.17 -11.21 -26.99
N GLN A 694 20.65 -11.46 -25.77
CA GLN A 694 19.79 -11.49 -24.56
C GLN A 694 19.24 -10.11 -24.18
N ASP A 695 19.98 -9.03 -24.43
CA ASP A 695 19.56 -7.68 -24.05
C ASP A 695 18.41 -7.22 -24.96
N THR A 696 18.53 -7.46 -26.26
CA THR A 696 17.48 -7.18 -27.25
C THR A 696 16.23 -8.02 -26.98
N LEU A 697 16.38 -9.28 -26.53
CA LEU A 697 15.26 -10.12 -26.09
C LEU A 697 14.52 -9.53 -24.88
N ARG A 698 15.26 -9.01 -23.89
CA ARG A 698 14.68 -8.34 -22.71
C ARG A 698 13.95 -7.06 -23.08
N LEU A 699 14.56 -6.23 -23.93
CA LEU A 699 13.94 -5.00 -24.43
C LEU A 699 12.67 -5.29 -25.25
N GLN A 700 12.66 -6.38 -26.04
CA GLN A 700 11.46 -6.84 -26.74
C GLN A 700 10.34 -7.21 -25.76
N ALA A 701 10.65 -7.96 -24.69
CA ALA A 701 9.67 -8.34 -23.68
C ALA A 701 9.11 -7.11 -22.93
N LEU A 702 9.97 -6.15 -22.57
CA LEU A 702 9.55 -4.89 -21.95
C LEU A 702 8.66 -4.05 -22.88
N ALA A 703 8.98 -3.99 -24.18
CA ALA A 703 8.14 -3.31 -25.16
C ALA A 703 6.76 -3.96 -25.32
N LEU A 704 6.70 -5.30 -25.30
CA LEU A 704 5.45 -6.06 -25.30
C LEU A 704 4.63 -5.80 -24.03
N ALA A 705 5.27 -5.73 -22.86
CA ALA A 705 4.61 -5.39 -21.61
C ALA A 705 4.01 -3.97 -21.64
N ALA A 706 4.76 -3.00 -22.15
CA ALA A 706 4.27 -1.62 -22.32
C ALA A 706 3.07 -1.55 -23.28
N LEU A 707 3.15 -2.21 -24.45
CA LEU A 707 2.01 -2.31 -25.38
C LEU A 707 0.79 -2.95 -24.71
N ASN A 708 1.01 -4.03 -23.96
CA ASN A 708 -0.03 -4.75 -23.26
C ASN A 708 -0.73 -3.83 -22.25
N ASN A 709 0.02 -3.11 -21.41
CA ASN A 709 -0.58 -2.24 -20.39
C ASN A 709 -1.39 -1.11 -21.02
N ILE A 710 -0.86 -0.44 -22.05
CA ILE A 710 -1.60 0.61 -22.77
C ILE A 710 -2.87 0.04 -23.40
N ALA A 711 -2.78 -1.09 -24.10
CA ALA A 711 -3.93 -1.71 -24.74
C ALA A 711 -4.99 -2.14 -23.72
N TRP A 712 -4.58 -2.67 -22.57
CA TRP A 712 -5.52 -3.06 -21.51
C TRP A 712 -6.24 -1.86 -20.93
N SER A 713 -5.53 -0.77 -20.64
CA SER A 713 -6.15 0.46 -20.13
C SER A 713 -7.15 1.04 -21.12
N VAL A 714 -6.81 1.10 -22.42
CA VAL A 714 -7.74 1.52 -23.47
C VAL A 714 -8.94 0.55 -23.58
N SER A 715 -8.75 -0.74 -23.31
CA SER A 715 -9.84 -1.74 -23.35
C SER A 715 -10.84 -1.68 -22.19
N LEU A 716 -10.57 -0.83 -21.20
CA LEU A 716 -11.47 -0.56 -20.09
C LEU A 716 -12.34 0.69 -20.34
N ILE A 717 -12.04 1.48 -21.38
CA ILE A 717 -12.87 2.62 -21.79
C ILE A 717 -14.17 2.09 -22.40
N ASP A 718 -15.31 2.62 -21.96
CA ASP A 718 -16.60 2.28 -22.54
C ASP A 718 -16.80 3.01 -23.87
N PHE A 719 -16.51 2.32 -24.97
CA PHE A 719 -16.74 2.82 -26.33
C PHE A 719 -18.21 2.76 -26.78
N ALA A 720 -19.14 2.27 -25.94
CA ALA A 720 -20.56 2.46 -26.18
C ALA A 720 -21.01 3.89 -25.86
N ASP A 721 -20.22 4.64 -25.07
CA ASP A 721 -20.44 6.06 -24.82
C ASP A 721 -19.91 6.93 -25.97
N GLU A 722 -20.79 7.75 -26.57
CA GLU A 722 -20.47 8.64 -27.68
C GLU A 722 -19.39 9.68 -27.31
N HIS A 723 -19.25 10.05 -26.04
CA HIS A 723 -18.20 10.97 -25.58
C HIS A 723 -16.79 10.41 -25.84
N ASN A 724 -16.63 9.09 -25.90
CA ASN A 724 -15.35 8.42 -26.14
C ASN A 724 -15.07 8.15 -27.63
N ALA A 725 -15.94 8.62 -28.55
CA ALA A 725 -15.81 8.35 -29.97
C ALA A 725 -14.49 8.89 -30.57
N GLY A 726 -14.02 10.06 -30.13
CA GLY A 726 -12.73 10.62 -30.57
C GLY A 726 -11.55 9.74 -30.14
N ILE A 727 -11.58 9.22 -28.92
CA ILE A 727 -10.57 8.26 -28.41
C ILE A 727 -10.60 6.98 -29.25
N GLN A 728 -11.78 6.43 -29.52
CA GLN A 728 -11.95 5.24 -30.33
C GLN A 728 -11.41 5.43 -31.75
N SER A 729 -11.72 6.57 -32.38
CA SER A 729 -11.27 6.93 -33.73
C SER A 729 -9.74 6.99 -33.81
N ALA A 730 -9.10 7.60 -32.81
CA ALA A 730 -7.64 7.69 -32.74
C ALA A 730 -6.95 6.34 -32.42
N TRP A 731 -7.55 5.50 -31.57
CA TRP A 731 -7.01 4.19 -31.21
C TRP A 731 -7.11 3.17 -32.35
N ARG A 732 -8.22 3.16 -33.11
CA ARG A 732 -8.53 2.14 -34.12
C ARG A 732 -7.37 1.87 -35.11
N PRO A 733 -6.78 2.88 -35.80
CA PRO A 733 -5.64 2.65 -36.69
C PRO A 733 -4.44 2.00 -35.99
N THR A 734 -4.16 2.44 -34.77
CA THR A 734 -3.03 1.95 -33.96
C THR A 734 -3.26 0.51 -33.50
N GLY A 735 -4.44 0.20 -32.97
CA GLY A 735 -4.81 -1.18 -32.59
C GLY A 735 -4.71 -2.14 -33.78
N ARG A 736 -5.16 -1.72 -34.97
CA ARG A 736 -5.01 -2.52 -36.21
C ARG A 736 -3.55 -2.72 -36.58
N ALA A 737 -2.72 -1.68 -36.49
CA ALA A 737 -1.29 -1.77 -36.75
C ALA A 737 -0.58 -2.72 -35.77
N VAL A 738 -0.91 -2.65 -34.47
CA VAL A 738 -0.37 -3.57 -33.45
C VAL A 738 -0.76 -5.02 -33.75
N TRP A 739 -2.02 -5.27 -34.13
CA TRP A 739 -2.44 -6.62 -34.55
C TRP A 739 -1.60 -7.14 -35.71
N GLN A 740 -1.47 -6.35 -36.78
CA GLN A 740 -0.81 -6.78 -38.01
C GLN A 740 0.72 -6.89 -37.90
N SER A 741 1.36 -5.99 -37.14
CA SER A 741 2.82 -5.90 -37.07
C SER A 741 3.44 -6.66 -35.90
N VAL A 742 2.68 -6.92 -34.83
CA VAL A 742 3.18 -7.58 -33.61
C VAL A 742 2.45 -8.89 -33.37
N ILE A 743 1.12 -8.89 -33.21
CA ILE A 743 0.36 -10.07 -32.79
C ILE A 743 0.39 -11.17 -33.86
N SER A 744 -0.04 -10.87 -35.09
CA SER A 744 -0.09 -11.85 -36.18
C SER A 744 1.29 -12.49 -36.47
N PRO A 745 2.41 -11.74 -36.57
CA PRO A 745 3.72 -12.34 -36.80
C PRO A 745 4.22 -13.23 -35.65
N ILE A 746 4.04 -12.80 -34.40
CA ILE A 746 4.45 -13.61 -33.23
C ILE A 746 3.62 -14.90 -33.16
N LEU A 747 2.30 -14.83 -33.38
CA LEU A 747 1.45 -16.02 -33.46
C LEU A 747 1.82 -16.94 -34.61
N ALA A 748 2.28 -16.40 -35.75
CA ALA A 748 2.75 -17.19 -36.89
C ALA A 748 4.12 -17.84 -36.68
N SER A 749 4.87 -17.45 -35.65
CA SER A 749 6.18 -18.03 -35.34
C SER A 749 6.11 -19.41 -34.67
N ASP A 750 4.92 -19.83 -34.20
CA ASP A 750 4.70 -21.05 -33.41
C ASP A 750 5.71 -21.17 -32.25
N THR A 751 5.93 -20.06 -31.53
CA THR A 751 6.92 -19.99 -30.46
C THR A 751 6.68 -21.04 -29.38
N ALA A 752 7.76 -21.70 -28.95
CA ALA A 752 7.74 -22.60 -27.80
C ALA A 752 7.92 -21.85 -26.46
N ASP A 753 8.16 -20.54 -26.52
CA ASP A 753 8.31 -19.68 -25.34
C ASP A 753 6.93 -19.35 -24.74
N VAL A 754 6.69 -19.91 -23.55
CA VAL A 754 5.44 -19.76 -22.80
C VAL A 754 5.20 -18.32 -22.39
N GLU A 755 6.26 -17.60 -22.02
CA GLU A 755 6.17 -16.24 -21.51
C GLU A 755 5.80 -15.30 -22.65
N LEU A 756 6.49 -15.42 -23.79
CA LEU A 756 6.15 -14.68 -25.01
C LEU A 756 4.73 -14.99 -25.49
N ALA A 757 4.34 -16.28 -25.49
CA ALA A 757 2.98 -16.70 -25.83
C ALA A 757 1.91 -16.11 -24.89
N THR A 758 2.24 -15.98 -23.60
CA THR A 758 1.36 -15.37 -22.59
C THR A 758 1.22 -13.87 -22.80
N GLN A 759 2.33 -13.16 -23.03
CA GLN A 759 2.34 -11.73 -23.29
C GLN A 759 1.57 -11.38 -24.58
N VAL A 760 1.85 -12.07 -25.69
CA VAL A 760 1.16 -11.79 -26.96
C VAL A 760 -0.33 -12.14 -26.91
N THR A 761 -0.72 -13.20 -26.20
CA THR A 761 -2.15 -13.54 -26.02
C THR A 761 -2.84 -12.51 -25.14
N SER A 762 -2.18 -12.02 -24.10
CA SER A 762 -2.67 -10.93 -23.25
C SER A 762 -2.89 -9.65 -24.05
N LEU A 763 -1.90 -9.25 -24.86
CA LEU A 763 -2.00 -8.09 -25.75
C LEU A 763 -3.10 -8.26 -26.79
N ALA A 764 -3.20 -9.44 -27.41
CA ALA A 764 -4.25 -9.76 -28.37
C ALA A 764 -5.64 -9.62 -27.75
N TRP A 765 -5.80 -10.00 -26.48
CA TRP A 765 -7.08 -9.91 -25.78
C TRP A 765 -7.50 -8.45 -25.61
N ALA A 766 -6.59 -7.62 -25.12
CA ALA A 766 -6.85 -6.19 -24.97
C ALA A 766 -7.19 -5.53 -26.31
N VAL A 767 -6.42 -5.82 -27.38
CA VAL A 767 -6.66 -5.25 -28.71
C VAL A 767 -8.01 -5.71 -29.28
N VAL A 768 -8.36 -6.99 -29.21
CA VAL A 768 -9.66 -7.45 -29.75
C VAL A 768 -10.85 -6.88 -28.96
N ARG A 769 -10.73 -6.67 -27.64
CA ARG A 769 -11.79 -6.03 -26.84
C ARG A 769 -12.13 -4.63 -27.34
N THR A 770 -11.15 -3.93 -27.88
CA THR A 770 -11.32 -2.56 -28.41
C THR A 770 -11.77 -2.51 -29.87
N LEU A 771 -11.26 -3.40 -30.72
CA LEU A 771 -11.56 -3.42 -32.15
C LEU A 771 -12.82 -4.24 -32.47
N GLY A 772 -13.17 -5.22 -31.66
CA GLY A 772 -14.26 -6.16 -31.92
C GLY A 772 -14.12 -6.80 -33.31
N ALA A 773 -15.17 -6.68 -34.12
CA ALA A 773 -15.21 -7.21 -35.48
C ALA A 773 -14.28 -6.51 -36.48
N ASP A 774 -13.74 -5.32 -36.15
CA ASP A 774 -12.78 -4.60 -37.01
C ASP A 774 -11.34 -5.13 -36.88
N THR A 775 -11.15 -6.18 -36.06
CA THR A 775 -9.85 -6.85 -35.88
C THR A 775 -9.35 -7.41 -37.23
N PRO A 776 -8.16 -7.01 -37.71
CA PRO A 776 -7.71 -7.31 -39.07
C PRO A 776 -7.06 -8.70 -39.17
N LEU A 777 -7.88 -9.75 -39.09
CA LEU A 777 -7.45 -11.14 -39.24
C LEU A 777 -6.74 -11.35 -40.58
N GLN A 778 -5.46 -11.78 -40.57
CA GLN A 778 -4.66 -11.94 -41.79
C GLN A 778 -4.88 -13.28 -42.48
N ALA A 779 -5.30 -14.30 -41.72
CA ALA A 779 -5.57 -15.65 -42.21
C ALA A 779 -6.84 -16.21 -41.58
N ASP A 780 -7.54 -17.09 -42.30
CA ASP A 780 -8.79 -17.74 -41.87
C ASP A 780 -8.61 -18.71 -40.66
N ASP A 781 -7.42 -18.75 -40.03
CA ASP A 781 -7.07 -19.70 -38.98
C ASP A 781 -6.38 -19.08 -37.74
N GLU A 782 -6.29 -17.75 -37.62
CA GLU A 782 -5.65 -17.12 -36.45
C GLU A 782 -6.34 -17.50 -35.12
N HIS A 783 -7.67 -17.64 -35.10
CA HIS A 783 -8.40 -18.16 -33.93
C HIS A 783 -8.02 -19.61 -33.60
N ARG A 784 -7.69 -20.44 -34.59
CA ARG A 784 -7.26 -21.83 -34.37
C ARG A 784 -5.89 -21.90 -33.69
N LYS A 785 -5.04 -20.89 -33.87
CA LYS A 785 -3.76 -20.80 -33.16
C LYS A 785 -3.98 -20.60 -31.67
N PHE A 786 -4.90 -19.72 -31.27
CA PHE A 786 -5.29 -19.57 -29.86
C PHE A 786 -5.93 -20.83 -29.28
N ILE A 787 -6.77 -21.54 -30.05
CA ILE A 787 -7.31 -22.86 -29.63
C ILE A 787 -6.17 -23.87 -29.42
N THR A 788 -5.17 -23.88 -30.30
CA THR A 788 -4.01 -24.78 -30.21
C THR A 788 -3.13 -24.43 -29.01
N LEU A 789 -2.88 -23.14 -28.77
CA LEU A 789 -2.19 -22.62 -27.59
C LEU A 789 -2.91 -23.06 -26.30
N TYR A 790 -4.23 -22.90 -26.24
CA TYR A 790 -5.04 -23.40 -25.13
C TYR A 790 -4.84 -24.90 -24.90
N GLN A 791 -4.91 -25.72 -25.95
CA GLN A 791 -4.69 -27.17 -25.84
C GLN A 791 -3.26 -27.53 -25.39
N ALA A 792 -2.26 -26.74 -25.78
CA ALA A 792 -0.89 -26.91 -25.33
C ALA A 792 -0.75 -26.69 -23.80
N THR A 793 -1.48 -25.71 -23.23
CA THR A 793 -1.52 -25.51 -21.76
C THR A 793 -2.11 -26.70 -21.01
N ARG A 794 -3.01 -27.45 -21.65
CA ARG A 794 -3.68 -28.62 -21.07
C ARG A 794 -2.82 -29.89 -21.12
N THR A 795 -1.92 -29.98 -22.09
CA THR A 795 -1.09 -31.17 -22.35
C THR A 795 0.31 -31.08 -21.75
N SER A 796 0.78 -29.87 -21.44
CA SER A 796 2.05 -29.63 -20.74
C SER A 796 1.80 -28.81 -19.47
N PRO A 797 1.88 -29.41 -18.26
CA PRO A 797 1.69 -28.70 -16.99
C PRO A 797 2.65 -27.50 -16.82
N ASN A 798 3.83 -27.55 -17.45
CA ASN A 798 4.81 -26.46 -17.46
C ASN A 798 4.41 -25.26 -18.35
N MET A 799 3.46 -25.42 -19.29
CA MET A 799 2.93 -24.35 -20.16
C MET A 799 1.71 -23.65 -19.55
N GLY A 800 1.07 -24.25 -18.53
CA GLY A 800 -0.17 -23.74 -17.94
C GLY A 800 -0.01 -22.57 -16.97
N GLY A 801 1.17 -21.94 -16.91
CA GLY A 801 1.44 -20.84 -15.98
C GLY A 801 1.36 -21.22 -14.49
N GLN A 802 1.30 -22.51 -14.16
CA GLN A 802 1.48 -22.98 -12.78
C GLN A 802 2.96 -22.90 -12.43
N SER A 803 3.46 -21.68 -12.26
CA SER A 803 4.58 -21.47 -11.35
C SER A 803 4.18 -22.10 -10.02
N ALA A 804 5.08 -22.85 -9.41
CA ALA A 804 4.86 -23.54 -8.14
C ALA A 804 4.78 -22.56 -6.94
N ALA A 805 4.18 -21.37 -7.15
CA ALA A 805 3.91 -20.37 -6.14
C ALA A 805 2.44 -20.52 -5.70
N PRO A 806 2.16 -20.75 -4.40
CA PRO A 806 0.81 -20.91 -3.85
C PRO A 806 -0.14 -19.70 -4.01
N GLU A 807 0.31 -18.61 -4.62
CA GLU A 807 -0.32 -17.27 -4.63
C GLU A 807 -0.61 -16.71 -6.04
N ALA A 808 -0.35 -17.46 -7.12
CA ALA A 808 -0.60 -16.94 -8.48
C ALA A 808 -2.10 -16.80 -8.76
N ASP A 809 -2.53 -15.61 -9.23
CA ASP A 809 -3.91 -15.33 -9.64
C ASP A 809 -4.35 -16.30 -10.76
N PRO A 810 -5.38 -17.15 -10.52
CA PRO A 810 -5.89 -18.08 -11.52
C PRO A 810 -6.35 -17.42 -12.83
N PHE A 811 -6.75 -16.14 -12.82
CA PHE A 811 -7.20 -15.43 -14.01
C PHE A 811 -6.06 -14.90 -14.89
N GLN A 812 -4.81 -14.91 -14.42
CA GLN A 812 -3.64 -14.58 -15.24
C GLN A 812 -3.13 -15.74 -16.09
N ALA A 813 -3.71 -16.93 -15.95
CA ALA A 813 -3.29 -18.09 -16.73
C ALA A 813 -3.48 -17.90 -18.24
N LEU A 814 -2.55 -18.42 -19.05
CA LEU A 814 -2.64 -18.40 -20.51
C LEU A 814 -3.95 -19.00 -21.02
N GLY A 815 -4.48 -20.03 -20.35
CA GLY A 815 -5.78 -20.63 -20.69
C GLY A 815 -6.93 -19.62 -20.69
N VAL A 816 -7.04 -18.82 -19.63
CA VAL A 816 -8.04 -17.74 -19.48
C VAL A 816 -7.87 -16.69 -20.57
N LYS A 817 -6.62 -16.27 -20.83
CA LYS A 817 -6.33 -15.28 -21.88
C LYS A 817 -6.74 -15.79 -23.26
N CYS A 818 -6.47 -17.05 -23.60
CA CYS A 818 -6.92 -17.64 -24.86
C CYS A 818 -8.46 -17.65 -24.97
N VAL A 819 -9.16 -18.03 -23.89
CA VAL A 819 -10.63 -18.03 -23.86
C VAL A 819 -11.18 -16.62 -24.08
N GLY A 820 -10.60 -15.63 -23.42
CA GLY A 820 -10.96 -14.22 -23.55
C GLY A 820 -10.79 -13.69 -24.98
N VAL A 821 -9.61 -13.88 -25.59
CA VAL A 821 -9.38 -13.47 -27.00
C VAL A 821 -10.42 -14.09 -27.93
N LEU A 822 -10.65 -15.39 -27.79
CA LEU A 822 -11.55 -16.13 -28.67
C LEU A 822 -12.99 -15.65 -28.55
N GLY A 823 -13.50 -15.49 -27.33
CA GLY A 823 -14.86 -14.99 -27.12
C GLY A 823 -15.09 -13.62 -27.77
N GLN A 824 -14.13 -12.72 -27.62
CA GLN A 824 -14.19 -11.38 -28.20
C GLN A 824 -14.12 -11.38 -29.74
N LEU A 825 -13.28 -12.24 -30.33
CA LEU A 825 -13.25 -12.44 -31.80
C LEU A 825 -14.57 -12.99 -32.37
N ALA A 826 -15.38 -13.65 -31.52
CA ALA A 826 -16.64 -14.27 -31.92
C ALA A 826 -17.87 -13.38 -31.74
N MET A 827 -17.69 -12.15 -31.22
CA MET A 827 -18.77 -11.19 -31.00
C MET A 827 -19.40 -10.73 -32.33
N HIS A 828 -20.71 -10.44 -32.33
CA HIS A 828 -21.38 -9.88 -33.51
C HIS A 828 -20.72 -8.55 -33.93
N PRO A 829 -20.53 -8.25 -35.23
CA PRO A 829 -20.95 -9.00 -36.43
C PRO A 829 -19.93 -10.00 -37.01
N ALA A 830 -19.20 -10.76 -36.18
CA ALA A 830 -18.27 -11.79 -36.66
C ALA A 830 -18.95 -12.83 -37.57
N PRO A 831 -18.23 -13.40 -38.57
CA PRO A 831 -18.77 -14.42 -39.46
C PRO A 831 -19.37 -15.60 -38.68
N VAL A 832 -20.57 -16.05 -39.07
CA VAL A 832 -21.28 -17.16 -38.41
C VAL A 832 -20.42 -18.43 -38.29
N SER A 833 -19.55 -18.71 -39.26
CA SER A 833 -18.62 -19.85 -39.20
C SER A 833 -17.58 -19.72 -38.09
N LEU A 834 -17.03 -18.51 -37.91
CA LEU A 834 -16.06 -18.19 -36.86
C LEU A 834 -16.73 -18.29 -35.48
N ASN A 835 -17.89 -17.64 -35.32
CA ASN A 835 -18.68 -17.71 -34.11
C ASN A 835 -19.03 -19.15 -33.72
N ARG A 836 -19.46 -19.98 -34.69
CA ARG A 836 -19.78 -21.41 -34.45
C ARG A 836 -18.58 -22.22 -33.97
N GLU A 837 -17.42 -22.04 -34.60
CA GLU A 837 -16.20 -22.77 -34.23
C GLU A 837 -15.77 -22.42 -32.79
N ILE A 838 -15.75 -21.13 -32.47
CA ILE A 838 -15.39 -20.63 -31.14
C ILE A 838 -16.43 -21.02 -30.08
N GLY A 839 -17.72 -20.82 -30.35
CA GLY A 839 -18.80 -21.22 -29.44
C GLY A 839 -18.75 -22.71 -29.11
N THR A 840 -18.41 -23.56 -30.09
CA THR A 840 -18.28 -25.01 -29.89
C THR A 840 -17.08 -25.34 -29.00
N PHE A 841 -15.98 -24.62 -29.19
CA PHE A 841 -14.80 -24.73 -28.34
C PHE A 841 -15.11 -24.33 -26.88
N LEU A 842 -15.78 -23.20 -26.65
CA LEU A 842 -16.18 -22.76 -25.30
C LEU A 842 -17.10 -23.77 -24.62
N MET A 843 -18.09 -24.33 -25.34
CA MET A 843 -18.94 -25.41 -24.81
C MET A 843 -18.15 -26.69 -24.48
N THR A 844 -17.09 -26.97 -25.22
CA THR A 844 -16.21 -28.12 -24.98
C THR A 844 -15.43 -27.95 -23.67
N ILE A 845 -14.95 -26.74 -23.37
CA ILE A 845 -14.32 -26.42 -22.08
C ILE A 845 -15.28 -26.75 -20.93
N LEU A 846 -16.51 -26.23 -20.99
CA LEU A 846 -17.52 -26.46 -19.94
C LEU A 846 -17.91 -27.93 -19.80
N SER A 847 -18.00 -28.64 -20.92
CA SER A 847 -18.30 -30.07 -20.94
C SER A 847 -17.21 -30.92 -20.29
N SER A 848 -15.96 -30.45 -20.33
CA SER A 848 -14.79 -31.11 -19.75
C SER A 848 -14.65 -30.95 -18.23
N LEU A 849 -15.53 -30.19 -17.57
CA LEU A 849 -15.56 -30.14 -16.11
C LEU A 849 -15.78 -31.54 -15.50
N PRO A 850 -15.01 -31.92 -14.44
CA PRO A 850 -14.15 -31.05 -13.62
C PRO A 850 -12.68 -30.95 -14.06
N ASP A 851 -12.29 -31.50 -15.22
CA ASP A 851 -10.88 -31.53 -15.63
C ASP A 851 -10.36 -30.16 -16.08
N ALA A 852 -11.24 -29.28 -16.58
CA ALA A 852 -10.89 -27.89 -16.90
C ALA A 852 -10.69 -27.05 -15.62
N PRO A 853 -9.72 -26.10 -15.61
CA PRO A 853 -9.57 -25.14 -14.52
C PRO A 853 -10.83 -24.32 -14.31
N ALA A 854 -11.11 -23.95 -13.06
CA ALA A 854 -12.30 -23.19 -12.74
C ALA A 854 -12.31 -21.78 -13.37
N ALA A 855 -11.15 -21.12 -13.44
CA ALA A 855 -11.02 -19.80 -14.05
C ALA A 855 -11.37 -19.82 -15.55
N ASP A 856 -10.85 -20.81 -16.31
CA ASP A 856 -11.20 -21.02 -17.73
C ASP A 856 -12.71 -21.20 -17.93
N ALA A 857 -13.36 -21.96 -17.05
CA ALA A 857 -14.79 -22.21 -17.14
C ALA A 857 -15.63 -20.96 -16.79
N VAL A 858 -15.19 -20.15 -15.82
CA VAL A 858 -15.82 -18.87 -15.49
C VAL A 858 -15.72 -17.91 -16.68
N GLU A 859 -14.54 -17.78 -17.28
CA GLU A 859 -14.34 -16.91 -18.44
C GLU A 859 -15.14 -17.41 -19.65
N ALA A 860 -15.16 -18.73 -19.90
CA ALA A 860 -15.94 -19.30 -21.00
C ALA A 860 -17.46 -19.07 -20.83
N LEU A 861 -17.98 -19.08 -19.59
CA LEU A 861 -19.37 -18.73 -19.32
C LEU A 861 -19.65 -17.26 -19.64
N ASN A 862 -18.78 -16.34 -19.18
CA ASN A 862 -18.93 -14.91 -19.45
C ASN A 862 -18.93 -14.61 -20.96
N GLN A 863 -17.95 -15.15 -21.70
CA GLN A 863 -17.89 -14.98 -23.15
C GLN A 863 -19.16 -15.52 -23.85
N LEU A 864 -19.71 -16.67 -23.40
CA LEU A 864 -20.97 -17.20 -23.95
C LEU A 864 -22.18 -16.32 -23.63
N PHE A 865 -22.21 -15.66 -22.47
CA PHE A 865 -23.28 -14.72 -22.13
C PHE A 865 -23.22 -13.49 -23.02
N ASP A 866 -22.03 -12.96 -23.26
CA ASP A 866 -21.80 -11.77 -24.09
C ASP A 866 -22.14 -12.07 -25.56
N MET A 867 -21.64 -13.18 -26.10
CA MET A 867 -21.84 -13.57 -27.50
C MET A 867 -23.31 -13.84 -27.87
N TYR A 868 -24.08 -14.40 -26.93
CA TYR A 868 -25.44 -14.88 -27.17
C TYR A 868 -26.48 -14.18 -26.27
N GLY A 869 -26.19 -12.99 -25.77
CA GLY A 869 -27.12 -12.22 -24.93
C GLY A 869 -28.31 -11.62 -25.70
N ASP A 870 -28.10 -11.28 -26.97
CA ASP A 870 -29.07 -10.57 -27.80
C ASP A 870 -29.72 -11.50 -28.84
N GLU A 871 -31.06 -11.50 -28.90
CA GLU A 871 -31.83 -12.31 -29.85
C GLU A 871 -31.84 -11.74 -31.28
N SER A 872 -31.44 -10.47 -31.45
CA SER A 872 -31.37 -9.79 -32.74
C SER A 872 -30.15 -10.19 -33.56
N TYR A 873 -29.12 -10.76 -32.92
CA TYR A 873 -27.88 -11.14 -33.59
C TYR A 873 -28.03 -12.42 -34.41
N GLU A 874 -27.45 -12.45 -35.61
CA GLU A 874 -27.53 -13.61 -36.51
C GLU A 874 -26.97 -14.89 -35.87
N CYS A 875 -25.91 -14.75 -35.07
CA CYS A 875 -25.28 -15.87 -34.35
C CYS A 875 -26.23 -16.54 -33.36
N ASP A 876 -27.23 -15.83 -32.81
CA ASP A 876 -28.21 -16.44 -31.91
C ASP A 876 -29.04 -17.48 -32.65
N ARG A 877 -29.63 -17.10 -33.79
CA ARG A 877 -30.44 -18.00 -34.60
C ARG A 877 -29.61 -19.09 -35.26
N GLU A 878 -28.51 -18.72 -35.92
CA GLU A 878 -27.76 -19.64 -36.77
C GLU A 878 -26.79 -20.54 -36.02
N VAL A 879 -26.42 -20.21 -34.78
CA VAL A 879 -25.49 -21.00 -33.95
C VAL A 879 -26.18 -21.45 -32.66
N PHE A 880 -26.53 -20.52 -31.75
CA PHE A 880 -27.03 -20.88 -30.42
C PHE A 880 -28.26 -21.80 -30.48
N TRP A 881 -29.27 -21.43 -31.27
CA TRP A 881 -30.50 -22.22 -31.41
C TRP A 881 -30.32 -23.45 -32.30
N LYS A 882 -29.67 -23.28 -33.45
CA LYS A 882 -29.50 -24.35 -34.45
C LYS A 882 -28.62 -25.50 -33.94
N ASP A 883 -27.57 -25.17 -33.20
CA ASP A 883 -26.61 -26.12 -32.63
C ASP A 883 -27.00 -26.52 -31.19
N ASN A 884 -28.18 -26.10 -30.73
CA ASN A 884 -28.83 -26.52 -29.49
C ASN A 884 -28.00 -26.24 -28.22
N TYR A 885 -27.35 -25.08 -28.15
CA TYR A 885 -26.51 -24.66 -27.03
C TYR A 885 -27.29 -24.54 -25.71
N LEU A 886 -28.57 -24.15 -25.77
CA LEU A 886 -29.45 -24.09 -24.60
C LEU A 886 -29.45 -25.41 -23.81
N LYS A 887 -29.64 -26.54 -24.50
CA LYS A 887 -29.69 -27.85 -23.84
C LYS A 887 -28.34 -28.21 -23.20
N HIS A 888 -27.24 -27.96 -23.92
CA HIS A 888 -25.91 -28.25 -23.40
C HIS A 888 -25.62 -27.42 -22.13
N LEU A 889 -25.99 -26.13 -22.13
CA LEU A 889 -25.87 -25.27 -20.96
C LEU A 889 -26.73 -25.76 -19.78
N GLU A 890 -27.94 -26.24 -20.03
CA GLU A 890 -28.78 -26.85 -18.98
C GLU A 890 -28.13 -28.10 -18.37
N ASP A 891 -27.57 -28.96 -19.21
CA ASP A 891 -26.95 -30.23 -18.80
C ASP A 891 -25.67 -30.01 -17.98
N ILE A 892 -24.93 -28.91 -18.18
CA ILE A 892 -23.71 -28.60 -17.42
C ILE A 892 -23.96 -27.88 -16.08
N VAL A 893 -25.15 -27.31 -15.82
CA VAL A 893 -25.45 -26.56 -14.58
C VAL A 893 -25.02 -27.32 -13.32
N PRO A 894 -25.28 -28.64 -13.16
CA PRO A 894 -24.83 -29.38 -11.98
C PRO A 894 -23.30 -29.45 -11.85
N LYS A 895 -22.58 -29.58 -12.98
CA LYS A 895 -21.12 -29.61 -13.01
C LYS A 895 -20.52 -28.27 -12.59
N VAL A 896 -21.06 -27.15 -13.12
CA VAL A 896 -20.61 -25.81 -12.74
C VAL A 896 -20.86 -25.57 -11.25
N LYS A 897 -22.04 -25.91 -10.72
CA LYS A 897 -22.32 -25.81 -9.27
C LYS A 897 -21.38 -26.67 -8.41
N ALA A 898 -20.98 -27.84 -8.90
CA ALA A 898 -20.01 -28.68 -8.20
C ALA A 898 -18.60 -28.06 -8.21
N MET A 899 -18.17 -27.52 -9.36
CA MET A 899 -16.91 -26.80 -9.51
C MET A 899 -16.82 -25.62 -8.53
N VAL A 900 -17.84 -24.76 -8.47
CA VAL A 900 -17.83 -23.59 -7.56
C VAL A 900 -17.72 -24.00 -6.09
N LYS A 901 -18.40 -25.07 -5.69
CA LYS A 901 -18.28 -25.64 -4.34
C LYS A 901 -16.88 -26.19 -4.03
N GLY A 902 -16.12 -26.57 -5.04
CA GLY A 902 -14.75 -27.05 -4.92
C GLY A 902 -13.70 -25.94 -4.77
N VAL A 903 -14.06 -24.67 -5.04
CA VAL A 903 -13.16 -23.52 -4.86
C VAL A 903 -13.13 -23.13 -3.39
N ASP A 904 -11.93 -23.14 -2.79
CA ASP A 904 -11.72 -22.74 -1.40
C ASP A 904 -11.82 -21.22 -1.24
N LYS A 905 -12.82 -20.77 -0.48
CA LYS A 905 -13.08 -19.35 -0.23
C LYS A 905 -11.95 -18.66 0.54
N ARG A 906 -11.13 -19.40 1.31
CA ARG A 906 -10.07 -18.82 2.14
C ARG A 906 -8.81 -18.53 1.34
N SER A 907 -8.43 -19.43 0.44
CA SER A 907 -7.24 -19.27 -0.40
C SER A 907 -7.53 -18.59 -1.73
N GLN A 908 -8.74 -18.75 -2.28
CA GLN A 908 -9.14 -18.24 -3.60
C GLN A 908 -10.46 -17.47 -3.52
N GLY A 909 -10.51 -16.44 -2.66
CA GLY A 909 -11.70 -15.65 -2.40
C GLY A 909 -12.31 -14.99 -3.65
N GLU A 910 -11.46 -14.39 -4.50
CA GLU A 910 -11.89 -13.73 -5.74
C GLU A 910 -12.45 -14.70 -6.78
N LEU A 911 -11.72 -15.78 -7.08
CA LEU A 911 -12.19 -16.84 -7.98
C LEU A 911 -13.52 -17.41 -7.50
N ARG A 912 -13.68 -17.58 -6.17
CA ARG A 912 -14.94 -18.04 -5.60
C ARG A 912 -16.08 -17.04 -5.86
N ALA A 913 -15.85 -15.74 -5.63
CA ALA A 913 -16.85 -14.71 -5.85
C ALA A 913 -17.28 -14.65 -7.33
N ARG A 914 -16.32 -14.60 -8.27
CA ARG A 914 -16.60 -14.60 -9.71
C ARG A 914 -17.31 -15.88 -10.19
N ALA A 915 -16.97 -17.03 -9.60
CA ALA A 915 -17.64 -18.29 -9.90
C ALA A 915 -19.09 -18.35 -9.38
N ASP A 916 -19.36 -17.83 -8.17
CA ASP A 916 -20.72 -17.71 -7.63
C ASP A 916 -21.58 -16.76 -8.50
N GLU A 917 -20.99 -15.67 -8.99
CA GLU A 917 -21.63 -14.76 -9.95
C GLU A 917 -21.94 -15.46 -11.29
N ALA A 918 -20.96 -16.16 -11.88
CA ALA A 918 -21.15 -16.87 -13.15
C ALA A 918 -22.26 -17.92 -13.07
N VAL A 919 -22.42 -18.62 -11.94
CA VAL A 919 -23.54 -19.56 -11.73
C VAL A 919 -24.89 -18.84 -11.66
N THR A 920 -24.91 -17.66 -11.02
CA THR A 920 -26.10 -16.83 -10.92
C THR A 920 -26.51 -16.33 -12.30
N ASN A 921 -25.55 -15.81 -13.07
CA ASN A 921 -25.76 -15.33 -14.44
C ASN A 921 -26.14 -16.48 -15.38
N LEU A 922 -25.53 -17.66 -15.27
CA LEU A 922 -25.94 -18.85 -16.04
C LEU A 922 -27.41 -19.20 -15.81
N THR A 923 -27.87 -19.17 -14.55
CA THR A 923 -29.26 -19.47 -14.21
C THR A 923 -30.23 -18.44 -14.80
N ARG A 924 -29.85 -17.15 -14.74
CA ARG A 924 -30.62 -16.04 -15.33
C ARG A 924 -30.66 -16.10 -16.85
N PHE A 925 -29.51 -16.33 -17.47
CA PHE A 925 -29.32 -16.47 -18.90
C PHE A 925 -30.18 -17.61 -19.48
N LEU A 926 -30.16 -18.79 -18.84
CA LEU A 926 -31.01 -19.91 -19.22
C LEU A 926 -32.50 -19.58 -19.13
N ALA A 927 -32.93 -18.87 -18.08
CA ALA A 927 -34.32 -18.44 -17.93
C ALA A 927 -34.71 -17.43 -19.03
N TYR A 928 -33.84 -16.47 -19.32
CA TYR A 928 -34.00 -15.50 -20.40
C TYR A 928 -34.12 -16.18 -21.77
N LYS A 929 -33.21 -17.11 -22.10
CA LYS A 929 -33.24 -17.84 -23.37
C LYS A 929 -34.51 -18.68 -23.55
N ARG A 930 -35.00 -19.34 -22.49
CA ARG A 930 -36.27 -20.08 -22.56
C ARG A 930 -37.46 -19.18 -22.90
N LYS A 931 -37.48 -17.96 -22.38
CA LYS A 931 -38.54 -16.97 -22.64
C LYS A 931 -38.54 -16.51 -24.10
N HIS A 932 -37.37 -16.42 -24.71
CA HIS A 932 -37.15 -15.91 -26.08
C HIS A 932 -36.88 -17.03 -27.10
N LYS A 933 -37.40 -18.23 -26.85
CA LYS A 933 -37.23 -19.35 -27.78
C LYS A 933 -37.89 -19.03 -29.14
N PRO A 934 -37.17 -19.10 -30.27
CA PRO A 934 -37.74 -18.91 -31.60
C PRO A 934 -38.90 -19.87 -31.83
N GLN A 935 -39.98 -19.35 -32.42
CA GLN A 935 -41.19 -20.12 -32.71
C GLN A 935 -41.01 -21.09 -33.87
#